data_AF-A0A839E6U1-F1
#
_entry.id   AF-A0A839E6U1-F1
#
_cell.length_a   1.000
_cell.length_b   1.000
_cell.length_c   1.000
_cell.angle_alpha   90.00
_cell.angle_beta   90.00
_cell.angle_gamma   90.00
#
_symmetry.space_group_name_H-M   'P 1'
#
loop_
_entity.id
_entity.type
_entity.pdbx_description
1 polymer ?
#
loop_
_entity_poly.entity_id
_entity_poly.type
_entity_poly.pdbx_seq_one_letter_code
_entity_poly.pdbx_strand_id
1 'polypeptide(L)'
;MRGWIPGHSTPVGTVALDVDEANTMLAEGDYGVHLGRRDGAVVLLGVGAGISLGTAPTWGELARVLVRTRRTRLHHDPARLHHLARTLDVPMTALPSWPSQEWSRFAAAVGADPLLRMHCATQPLLAVLSPTEPMAAPVPSHPRHPGGTLAVTASGLVRTSTGLPNGLLEQVVGNRFERGEGDASYFLEHFVRPPLRAFRLALERCRTLLVGLHGCGIGFELSPELEATGRIVVTTAANVRDSSCVDSSEVAAAVQALLETVDILSTAFTRTGTLGDGVSSVITEELSDLEPHAAATLAGRHRLRSFVRTVPPVQDGVLKDVLHTVQERTRNRRWDTARPVPAVIVDPDLPETAQAGLDRFAWDVRDAGGRVELDGRIHEDTDVVAVFGAASARCVATAEECSGARPVTVDPVGAPSGDPVPVISSFETSPRRGRARAASGLSHAHSLEEVQIGQLRENRAAERWAVRLSTDESLGLVESMVADTDRAAERTVAGARAKFAEGEGDERERAVEMLHHVFTRKQFLKGSRSHYGPEDMRRDAWPFLRTSSPIEVVLLGFPVKQCLNRLKASGPMPDLAELGALVRLRELQTAVSAIHPPGLHFNVLTDGRHFRSRPTSVTAAYSGMLRRYSELAGIGERITFTEIDELAADRMDIDVPGERTVRFARYRRLFDETLRGFDITDDPLRTLAGVAELATAVDGPYAAVLARSLGVLPEMVMSMVYSVSVPLPRRMNRLSWSRLVHADVYDLTERVAPDVRRARAAVLRRAWHNVIDYLATMRVDEDLAYDDLFPHRVRLTVNAATPGRCGFTYLGGSGLLPWQGTGVLDERGHVAVDFAVSLLDQGFVPVYSPLLGPRQPWLMVPAGRTGVPGTGAEEPGMRLDGSFAAGARLRRR
;
A
#
# COMPACT_ATOMS: atom_id res chain seq x y z
N MET A 1 -30.92 10.07 -38.95
CA MET A 1 -32.39 10.11 -38.75
C MET A 1 -32.68 10.85 -37.45
N ARG A 2 -33.33 12.01 -37.51
CA ARG A 2 -33.88 12.74 -36.37
C ARG A 2 -35.40 12.57 -36.42
N GLY A 3 -35.98 11.93 -35.42
CA GLY A 3 -37.43 11.79 -35.21
C GLY A 3 -37.62 11.03 -33.91
N TRP A 4 -37.88 11.72 -32.79
CA TRP A 4 -39.22 11.99 -32.24
C TRP A 4 -39.56 10.96 -31.15
N ILE A 5 -39.76 11.42 -29.92
CA ILE A 5 -40.39 10.66 -28.83
C ILE A 5 -41.58 11.50 -28.34
N PRO A 6 -42.82 10.95 -28.32
CA PRO A 6 -43.99 11.67 -27.83
C PRO A 6 -43.87 11.92 -26.33
N GLY A 7 -44.24 13.14 -25.91
CA GLY A 7 -44.15 13.58 -24.53
C GLY A 7 -45.23 12.95 -23.66
N HIS A 8 -44.95 11.81 -23.03
CA HIS A 8 -45.73 11.26 -21.92
C HIS A 8 -44.83 10.94 -20.72
N SER A 9 -45.24 11.45 -19.56
CA SER A 9 -44.63 11.39 -18.23
C SER A 9 -44.78 10.02 -17.58
N THR A 10 -44.42 8.94 -18.28
CA THR A 10 -44.39 7.59 -17.69
C THR A 10 -43.08 7.41 -16.94
N PRO A 11 -43.08 6.97 -15.66
CA PRO A 11 -41.85 6.70 -14.92
C PRO A 11 -41.00 5.67 -15.68
N VAL A 12 -39.79 6.05 -16.05
CA VAL A 12 -38.96 5.22 -16.91
C VAL A 12 -38.42 4.03 -16.12
N GLY A 13 -38.43 2.86 -16.77
CA GLY A 13 -38.25 1.54 -16.15
C GLY A 13 -39.50 0.67 -16.24
N THR A 14 -40.67 1.26 -16.51
CA THR A 14 -41.92 0.53 -16.82
C THR A 14 -42.28 0.56 -18.30
N VAL A 15 -41.51 1.29 -19.12
CA VAL A 15 -41.70 1.34 -20.57
C VAL A 15 -41.37 -0.03 -21.15
N ALA A 16 -42.31 -0.60 -21.89
CA ALA A 16 -42.13 -1.87 -22.58
C ALA A 16 -40.89 -1.79 -23.49
N LEU A 17 -40.07 -2.83 -23.44
CA LEU A 17 -38.86 -2.97 -24.23
C LEU A 17 -39.24 -3.35 -25.66
N ASP A 18 -38.89 -2.50 -26.63
CA ASP A 18 -38.89 -2.89 -28.04
C ASP A 18 -37.60 -3.65 -28.34
N VAL A 19 -37.72 -4.86 -28.90
CA VAL A 19 -36.58 -5.77 -29.09
C VAL A 19 -35.64 -5.27 -30.18
N ASP A 20 -36.17 -4.67 -31.25
CA ASP A 20 -35.37 -4.23 -32.39
C ASP A 20 -34.63 -2.94 -32.04
N GLU A 21 -35.31 -2.00 -31.39
CA GLU A 21 -34.68 -0.78 -30.86
C GLU A 21 -33.57 -1.11 -29.86
N ALA A 22 -33.83 -2.06 -28.96
CA ALA A 22 -32.83 -2.52 -28.01
C ALA A 22 -31.64 -3.20 -28.70
N ASN A 23 -31.86 -3.98 -29.75
CA ASN A 23 -30.78 -4.61 -30.51
C ASN A 23 -29.89 -3.60 -31.23
N THR A 24 -30.47 -2.57 -31.86
CA THR A 24 -29.69 -1.47 -32.44
C THR A 24 -28.83 -0.80 -31.38
N MET A 25 -29.42 -0.47 -30.23
CA MET A 25 -28.71 0.14 -29.11
C MET A 25 -27.59 -0.75 -28.53
N LEU A 26 -27.78 -2.07 -28.51
CA LEU A 26 -26.77 -3.04 -28.05
C LEU A 26 -25.61 -3.16 -29.05
N ALA A 27 -25.91 -3.16 -30.34
CA ALA A 27 -24.91 -3.22 -31.41
C ALA A 27 -24.07 -1.93 -31.48
N GLU A 28 -24.71 -0.76 -31.49
CA GLU A 28 -24.02 0.53 -31.53
C GLU A 28 -23.16 0.79 -30.28
N GLY A 29 -23.58 0.26 -29.14
CA GLY A 29 -22.81 0.35 -27.89
C GLY A 29 -21.66 -0.64 -27.78
N ASP A 30 -21.52 -1.53 -28.76
CA ASP A 30 -20.60 -2.68 -28.76
C ASP A 30 -20.64 -3.48 -27.44
N TYR A 31 -21.85 -3.81 -26.97
CA TYR A 31 -21.98 -4.60 -25.74
C TYR A 31 -21.62 -6.09 -25.94
N GLY A 32 -21.46 -6.53 -27.19
CA GLY A 32 -21.23 -7.93 -27.57
C GLY A 32 -22.40 -8.87 -27.22
N VAL A 33 -23.62 -8.35 -27.16
CA VAL A 33 -24.85 -9.08 -26.82
C VAL A 33 -26.02 -8.61 -27.69
N HIS A 34 -27.07 -9.42 -27.80
CA HIS A 34 -28.31 -9.06 -28.50
C HIS A 34 -29.51 -9.75 -27.83
N LEU A 35 -30.71 -9.23 -28.04
CA LEU A 35 -31.97 -9.81 -27.62
C LEU A 35 -32.52 -10.76 -28.70
N GLY A 36 -32.96 -11.92 -28.26
CA GLY A 36 -33.77 -12.85 -29.04
C GLY A 36 -35.04 -13.26 -28.28
N ARG A 37 -35.90 -14.04 -28.92
CA ARG A 37 -37.05 -14.69 -28.25
C ARG A 37 -36.81 -16.19 -28.13
N ARG A 38 -37.08 -16.76 -26.96
CA ARG A 38 -37.05 -18.20 -26.69
C ARG A 38 -38.23 -18.56 -25.80
N ASP A 39 -39.06 -19.49 -26.26
CA ASP A 39 -40.24 -19.97 -25.55
C ASP A 39 -41.18 -18.81 -25.10
N GLY A 40 -41.34 -17.80 -25.95
CA GLY A 40 -42.19 -16.63 -25.69
C GLY A 40 -41.57 -15.56 -24.78
N ALA A 41 -40.45 -15.84 -24.11
CA ALA A 41 -39.70 -14.85 -23.35
C ALA A 41 -38.64 -14.16 -24.22
N VAL A 42 -38.39 -12.88 -23.95
CA VAL A 42 -37.22 -12.17 -24.48
C VAL A 42 -36.00 -12.58 -23.66
N VAL A 43 -34.90 -12.87 -24.35
CA VAL A 43 -33.66 -13.38 -23.75
C VAL A 43 -32.48 -12.58 -24.27
N LEU A 44 -31.59 -12.14 -23.37
CA LEU A 44 -30.31 -11.56 -23.73
C LEU A 44 -29.30 -12.68 -24.07
N LEU A 45 -28.91 -12.75 -25.33
CA LEU A 45 -27.97 -13.70 -25.93
C LEU A 45 -26.56 -13.08 -26.05
N GLY A 46 -25.52 -13.92 -26.12
CA GLY A 46 -24.11 -13.48 -26.05
C GLY A 46 -23.48 -13.53 -24.65
N VAL A 47 -24.20 -14.11 -23.67
CA VAL A 47 -23.68 -14.37 -22.31
C VAL A 47 -24.05 -15.80 -21.88
N GLY A 48 -23.12 -16.74 -22.01
CA GLY A 48 -23.35 -18.14 -21.63
C GLY A 48 -24.58 -18.75 -22.33
N ALA A 49 -25.52 -19.29 -21.56
CA ALA A 49 -26.76 -19.87 -22.08
C ALA A 49 -27.87 -18.85 -22.44
N GLY A 50 -27.62 -17.55 -22.22
CA GLY A 50 -28.61 -16.47 -22.34
C GLY A 50 -29.35 -16.18 -21.03
N ILE A 51 -29.82 -14.94 -20.86
CA ILE A 51 -30.54 -14.49 -19.64
C ILE A 51 -31.94 -14.03 -20.02
N SER A 52 -32.96 -14.70 -19.49
CA SER A 52 -34.36 -14.31 -19.72
C SER A 52 -34.66 -12.96 -19.05
N LEU A 53 -35.33 -12.09 -19.80
CA LEU A 53 -35.91 -10.84 -19.33
C LEU A 53 -37.41 -10.97 -19.04
N GLY A 54 -38.02 -12.14 -19.29
CA GLY A 54 -39.46 -12.35 -19.20
C GLY A 54 -40.19 -12.13 -20.53
N THR A 55 -41.52 -12.26 -20.51
CA THR A 55 -42.39 -12.23 -21.71
C THR A 55 -42.76 -10.82 -22.17
N ALA A 56 -42.75 -9.85 -21.27
CA ALA A 56 -43.02 -8.45 -21.55
C ALA A 56 -42.00 -7.56 -20.84
N PRO A 57 -40.71 -7.68 -21.22
CA PRO A 57 -39.66 -7.00 -20.49
C PRO A 57 -39.74 -5.48 -20.62
N THR A 58 -39.13 -4.77 -19.69
CA THR A 58 -38.97 -3.31 -19.75
C THR A 58 -37.53 -2.91 -20.04
N TRP A 59 -37.32 -1.67 -20.47
CA TRP A 59 -35.98 -1.07 -20.58
C TRP A 59 -35.19 -1.12 -19.26
N GLY A 60 -35.90 -1.01 -18.13
CA GLY A 60 -35.31 -1.15 -16.80
C GLY A 60 -34.79 -2.56 -16.52
N GLU A 61 -35.48 -3.59 -17.02
CA GLU A 61 -35.04 -4.99 -16.89
C GLU A 61 -33.83 -5.29 -17.78
N LEU A 62 -33.82 -4.82 -19.03
CA LEU A 62 -32.62 -4.91 -19.87
C LEU A 62 -31.43 -4.21 -19.22
N ALA A 63 -31.60 -2.98 -18.74
CA ALA A 63 -30.55 -2.24 -18.04
C ALA A 63 -30.04 -3.02 -16.82
N ARG A 64 -30.95 -3.52 -15.96
CA ARG A 64 -30.59 -4.37 -14.80
C ARG A 64 -29.80 -5.61 -15.22
N VAL A 65 -30.14 -6.26 -16.34
CA VAL A 65 -29.39 -7.43 -16.83
C VAL A 65 -28.04 -7.03 -17.40
N LEU A 66 -27.91 -5.91 -18.12
CA LEU A 66 -26.61 -5.41 -18.59
C LEU A 66 -25.68 -5.07 -17.42
N VAL A 67 -26.21 -4.43 -16.37
CA VAL A 67 -25.51 -4.18 -15.10
C VAL A 67 -25.09 -5.51 -14.46
N ARG A 68 -26.01 -6.45 -14.33
CA ARG A 68 -25.76 -7.77 -13.71
C ARG A 68 -24.72 -8.59 -14.47
N THR A 69 -24.67 -8.45 -15.80
CA THR A 69 -23.69 -9.10 -16.68
C THR A 69 -22.39 -8.31 -16.82
N ARG A 70 -22.32 -7.12 -16.21
CA ARG A 70 -21.12 -6.26 -16.17
C ARG A 70 -20.66 -5.84 -17.56
N ARG A 71 -21.61 -5.61 -18.47
CA ARG A 71 -21.33 -5.17 -19.82
C ARG A 71 -21.30 -3.65 -19.84
N THR A 72 -20.11 -3.07 -19.92
CA THR A 72 -19.91 -1.63 -20.08
C THR A 72 -19.79 -1.28 -21.56
N ARG A 73 -20.33 -0.13 -21.97
CA ARG A 73 -20.07 0.39 -23.32
C ARG A 73 -18.61 0.73 -23.54
N LEU A 74 -18.08 0.33 -24.69
CA LEU A 74 -16.75 0.72 -25.15
C LEU A 74 -16.78 2.07 -25.90
N HIS A 75 -17.90 2.39 -26.56
CA HIS A 75 -18.06 3.61 -27.34
C HIS A 75 -18.89 4.67 -26.62
N HIS A 76 -18.49 5.94 -26.80
CA HIS A 76 -19.21 7.08 -26.26
C HIS A 76 -20.48 7.37 -27.06
N ASP A 77 -21.61 7.42 -26.36
CA ASP A 77 -22.92 7.75 -26.95
C ASP A 77 -23.60 8.84 -26.12
N PRO A 78 -23.43 10.12 -26.51
CA PRO A 78 -23.97 11.24 -25.78
C PRO A 78 -25.51 11.30 -25.83
N ALA A 79 -26.15 10.75 -26.87
CA ALA A 79 -27.61 10.77 -27.01
C ALA A 79 -28.27 9.86 -25.97
N ARG A 80 -27.72 8.66 -25.75
CA ARG A 80 -28.19 7.77 -24.69
C ARG A 80 -27.92 8.33 -23.30
N LEU A 81 -26.72 8.87 -23.05
CA LEU A 81 -26.41 9.48 -21.76
C LEU A 81 -27.40 10.62 -21.45
N HIS A 82 -27.71 11.44 -22.45
CA HIS A 82 -28.73 12.48 -22.34
C HIS A 82 -30.13 11.88 -22.06
N HIS A 83 -30.51 10.80 -22.76
CA HIS A 83 -31.78 10.11 -22.50
C HIS A 83 -31.87 9.54 -21.08
N LEU A 84 -30.80 8.89 -20.60
CA LEU A 84 -30.71 8.33 -19.26
C LEU A 84 -30.74 9.45 -18.19
N ALA A 85 -30.04 10.56 -18.42
CA ALA A 85 -30.08 11.70 -17.50
C ALA A 85 -31.48 12.33 -17.42
N ARG A 86 -32.16 12.52 -18.56
CA ARG A 86 -33.56 12.98 -18.59
C ARG A 86 -34.51 12.03 -17.89
N THR A 87 -34.31 10.74 -18.09
CA THR A 87 -35.07 9.64 -17.49
C THR A 87 -35.00 9.66 -15.97
N LEU A 88 -33.85 10.03 -15.41
CA LEU A 88 -33.64 10.10 -13.96
C LEU A 88 -34.18 11.39 -13.32
N ASP A 89 -34.93 12.20 -14.08
CA ASP A 89 -35.56 13.46 -13.64
C ASP A 89 -34.60 14.37 -12.86
N VAL A 90 -33.34 14.43 -13.32
CA VAL A 90 -32.28 15.29 -12.77
C VAL A 90 -32.73 16.73 -13.00
N PRO A 91 -33.14 17.49 -11.95
CA PRO A 91 -33.71 18.80 -12.14
C PRO A 91 -32.66 19.72 -12.77
N MET A 92 -32.90 20.13 -14.02
CA MET A 92 -32.11 21.16 -14.67
C MET A 92 -32.58 22.53 -14.18
N THR A 93 -32.07 22.98 -13.04
CA THR A 93 -32.25 24.37 -12.64
C THR A 93 -31.35 25.24 -13.50
N ALA A 94 -31.97 26.06 -14.35
CA ALA A 94 -31.28 27.09 -15.11
C ALA A 94 -30.74 28.14 -14.14
N LEU A 95 -29.42 28.28 -14.06
CA LEU A 95 -28.79 29.47 -13.50
C LEU A 95 -27.71 29.98 -14.46
N PRO A 96 -27.71 31.29 -14.77
CA PRO A 96 -26.75 31.88 -15.67
C PRO A 96 -25.51 32.33 -14.91
N SER A 97 -24.35 31.79 -15.26
CA SER A 97 -23.10 32.55 -15.17
C SER A 97 -22.06 31.94 -16.11
N TRP A 98 -21.34 32.82 -16.79
CA TRP A 98 -20.09 32.42 -17.44
C TRP A 98 -19.13 31.89 -16.36
N PRO A 99 -18.29 30.89 -16.68
CA PRO A 99 -17.35 30.36 -15.70
C PRO A 99 -16.45 31.48 -15.18
N SER A 100 -16.35 31.64 -13.86
CA SER A 100 -15.40 32.58 -13.26
C SER A 100 -13.97 32.17 -13.61
N GLN A 101 -13.02 33.10 -13.50
CA GLN A 101 -11.60 32.77 -13.65
C GLN A 101 -11.16 31.73 -12.60
N GLU A 102 -11.70 31.81 -11.38
CA GLU A 102 -11.47 30.84 -10.30
C GLU A 102 -11.95 29.44 -10.67
N TRP A 103 -13.15 29.33 -11.26
CA TRP A 103 -13.67 28.06 -11.75
C TRP A 103 -12.78 27.48 -12.87
N SER A 104 -12.36 28.30 -13.83
CA SER A 104 -11.49 27.86 -14.93
C SER A 104 -10.14 27.36 -14.41
N ARG A 105 -9.55 28.04 -13.41
CA ARG A 105 -8.34 27.58 -12.72
C ARG A 105 -8.56 26.22 -12.04
N PHE A 106 -9.67 26.07 -11.33
CA PHE A 106 -10.01 24.81 -10.66
C PHE A 106 -10.27 23.66 -11.64
N ALA A 107 -11.01 23.89 -12.72
CA ALA A 107 -11.26 22.87 -13.75
C ALA A 107 -9.95 22.42 -14.43
N ALA A 108 -9.04 23.36 -14.72
CA ALA A 108 -7.70 23.04 -15.20
C ALA A 108 -6.91 22.21 -14.16
N ALA A 109 -7.01 22.56 -12.88
CA ALA A 109 -6.36 21.81 -11.80
C ALA A 109 -6.93 20.39 -11.64
N VAL A 110 -8.24 20.18 -11.79
CA VAL A 110 -8.86 18.84 -11.81
C VAL A 110 -8.37 18.00 -12.99
N GLY A 111 -8.09 18.62 -14.15
CA GLY A 111 -7.49 17.93 -15.29
C GLY A 111 -6.02 17.54 -15.07
N ALA A 112 -5.24 18.44 -14.45
CA ALA A 112 -3.80 18.32 -14.29
C ALA A 112 -3.37 17.54 -13.03
N ASP A 113 -4.09 17.66 -11.92
CA ASP A 113 -3.76 16.98 -10.66
C ASP A 113 -4.44 15.60 -10.60
N PRO A 114 -3.66 14.51 -10.68
CA PRO A 114 -4.23 13.17 -10.79
C PRO A 114 -4.90 12.69 -9.49
N LEU A 115 -4.47 13.16 -8.32
CA LEU A 115 -5.12 12.79 -7.05
C LEU A 115 -6.49 13.45 -6.95
N LEU A 116 -6.59 14.74 -7.30
CA LEU A 116 -7.88 15.42 -7.37
C LEU A 116 -8.78 14.79 -8.43
N ARG A 117 -8.23 14.50 -9.62
CA ARG A 117 -8.94 13.85 -10.74
C ARG A 117 -9.58 12.50 -10.39
N MET A 118 -8.96 11.74 -9.48
CA MET A 118 -9.49 10.44 -9.04
C MET A 118 -10.79 10.55 -8.25
N HIS A 119 -11.06 11.70 -7.65
CA HIS A 119 -12.22 11.94 -6.79
C HIS A 119 -13.13 13.07 -7.27
N CYS A 120 -12.69 13.84 -8.27
CA CYS A 120 -13.38 15.01 -8.76
C CYS A 120 -13.37 15.04 -10.29
N ALA A 121 -14.52 15.43 -10.85
CA ALA A 121 -14.69 15.90 -12.21
C ALA A 121 -15.25 17.33 -12.16
N THR A 122 -15.27 17.98 -13.31
CA THR A 122 -15.98 19.25 -13.50
C THR A 122 -16.98 19.13 -14.63
N GLN A 123 -18.05 19.91 -14.54
CA GLN A 123 -19.03 20.03 -15.61
C GLN A 123 -19.55 21.46 -15.63
N PRO A 124 -19.29 22.25 -16.70
CA PRO A 124 -19.90 23.57 -16.79
C PRO A 124 -21.42 23.42 -16.86
N LEU A 125 -22.17 24.23 -16.10
CA LEU A 125 -23.60 24.40 -16.35
C LEU A 125 -23.72 25.24 -17.62
N LEU A 126 -23.73 24.59 -18.78
CA LEU A 126 -24.08 25.27 -20.02
C LEU A 126 -25.55 25.67 -19.93
N ALA A 127 -25.83 26.91 -20.33
CA ALA A 127 -27.19 27.42 -20.43
C ALA A 127 -28.03 26.45 -21.28
N VAL A 128 -29.23 26.13 -20.80
CA VAL A 128 -30.26 25.42 -21.56
C VAL A 128 -30.59 26.27 -22.80
N LEU A 129 -29.83 26.13 -23.88
CA LEU A 129 -30.13 26.78 -25.15
C LEU A 129 -30.85 25.83 -26.12
N SER A 130 -30.95 24.53 -25.80
CA SER A 130 -31.95 23.67 -26.43
C SER A 130 -32.18 22.37 -25.66
N PRO A 131 -33.43 21.89 -25.48
CA PRO A 131 -33.72 20.54 -24.99
C PRO A 131 -33.23 19.41 -25.92
N THR A 132 -32.56 19.77 -27.01
CA THR A 132 -31.97 18.86 -28.01
C THR A 132 -30.45 18.78 -27.92
N GLU A 133 -29.78 19.62 -27.13
CA GLU A 133 -28.32 19.54 -26.97
C GLU A 133 -27.94 18.46 -25.94
N PRO A 134 -26.97 17.59 -26.26
CA PRO A 134 -26.52 16.56 -25.35
C PRO A 134 -25.89 17.18 -24.09
N MET A 135 -26.12 16.55 -22.93
CA MET A 135 -25.49 17.01 -21.69
C MET A 135 -23.97 16.93 -21.83
N ALA A 136 -23.28 18.01 -21.42
CA ALA A 136 -21.83 17.98 -21.33
C ALA A 136 -21.41 16.87 -20.36
N ALA A 137 -20.57 15.94 -20.82
CA ALA A 137 -20.07 14.88 -19.96
C ALA A 137 -19.12 15.44 -18.88
N PRO A 138 -18.98 14.78 -17.72
CA PRO A 138 -17.98 15.14 -16.72
C PRO A 138 -16.56 15.12 -17.31
N VAL A 139 -15.78 16.17 -17.04
CA VAL A 139 -14.40 16.34 -17.52
C VAL A 139 -13.42 16.38 -16.35
N PRO A 140 -12.30 15.64 -16.40
CA PRO A 140 -11.91 14.71 -17.46
C PRO A 140 -12.74 13.41 -17.41
N SER A 141 -12.86 12.73 -18.54
CA SER A 141 -13.59 11.47 -18.65
C SER A 141 -13.05 10.41 -17.69
N HIS A 142 -13.95 9.59 -17.14
CA HIS A 142 -13.55 8.51 -16.25
C HIS A 142 -12.91 7.35 -17.05
N PRO A 143 -11.69 6.88 -16.70
CA PRO A 143 -10.95 5.93 -17.54
C PRO A 143 -11.60 4.55 -17.69
N ARG A 144 -12.38 4.09 -16.70
CA ARG A 144 -13.15 2.83 -16.79
C ARG A 144 -14.45 2.94 -17.59
N HIS A 145 -14.89 4.15 -17.91
CA HIS A 145 -16.15 4.38 -18.61
C HIS A 145 -15.88 5.30 -19.81
N PRO A 146 -15.11 4.83 -20.81
CA PRO A 146 -14.82 5.62 -22.00
C PRO A 146 -16.08 5.94 -22.81
N GLY A 147 -17.13 5.14 -22.63
CA GLY A 147 -18.48 5.43 -23.11
C GLY A 147 -19.13 6.68 -22.52
N GLY A 148 -18.49 7.33 -21.55
CA GLY A 148 -18.96 8.49 -20.82
C GLY A 148 -19.69 8.12 -19.53
N THR A 149 -19.92 9.12 -18.70
CA THR A 149 -20.54 9.03 -17.38
C THR A 149 -21.61 10.10 -17.22
N LEU A 150 -22.40 9.98 -16.17
CA LEU A 150 -23.49 10.91 -15.82
C LEU A 150 -23.19 11.60 -14.51
N ALA A 151 -23.53 12.88 -14.41
CA ALA A 151 -23.57 13.58 -13.12
C ALA A 151 -25.01 13.60 -12.60
N VAL A 152 -25.21 13.13 -11.36
CA VAL A 152 -26.51 13.18 -10.68
C VAL A 152 -26.39 13.96 -9.37
N THR A 153 -27.21 14.98 -9.17
CA THR A 153 -27.17 15.79 -7.94
C THR A 153 -27.57 14.97 -6.71
N ALA A 154 -27.17 15.41 -5.51
CA ALA A 154 -27.59 14.78 -4.26
C ALA A 154 -29.12 14.68 -4.16
N SER A 155 -29.84 15.75 -4.52
CA SER A 155 -31.31 15.77 -4.57
C SER A 155 -31.87 14.77 -5.58
N GLY A 156 -31.24 14.63 -6.76
CA GLY A 156 -31.63 13.65 -7.78
C GLY A 156 -31.46 12.21 -7.30
N LEU A 157 -30.42 11.92 -6.52
CA LEU A 157 -30.19 10.60 -5.93
C LEU A 157 -31.27 10.22 -4.91
N VAL A 158 -31.73 11.17 -4.09
CA VAL A 158 -32.64 10.88 -2.96
C VAL A 158 -34.12 11.04 -3.31
N ARG A 159 -34.43 11.70 -4.43
CA ARG A 159 -35.81 11.96 -4.87
C ARG A 159 -36.54 10.67 -5.21
N THR A 160 -37.70 10.48 -4.59
CA THR A 160 -38.58 9.34 -4.83
C THR A 160 -39.50 9.60 -6.02
N SER A 161 -39.78 8.59 -6.82
CA SER A 161 -40.76 8.64 -7.91
C SER A 161 -41.59 7.35 -7.93
N THR A 162 -42.66 7.31 -8.73
CA THR A 162 -43.50 6.11 -8.88
C THR A 162 -42.73 4.88 -9.38
N GLY A 163 -41.62 5.07 -10.11
CA GLY A 163 -40.71 3.99 -10.54
C GLY A 163 -39.54 3.72 -9.59
N LEU A 164 -39.24 4.64 -8.67
CA LEU A 164 -38.14 4.56 -7.70
C LEU A 164 -38.64 5.01 -6.32
N PRO A 165 -39.46 4.18 -5.63
CA PRO A 165 -40.13 4.58 -4.38
C PRO A 165 -39.15 4.92 -3.25
N ASN A 166 -37.93 4.37 -3.30
CA ASN A 166 -36.86 4.60 -2.32
C ASN A 166 -35.76 5.55 -2.86
N GLY A 167 -35.96 6.12 -4.05
CA GLY A 167 -34.99 6.96 -4.74
C GLY A 167 -33.91 6.18 -5.50
N LEU A 168 -33.15 6.90 -6.33
CA LEU A 168 -32.08 6.33 -7.16
C LEU A 168 -30.89 5.83 -6.32
N LEU A 169 -30.63 6.44 -5.17
CA LEU A 169 -29.54 6.08 -4.27
C LEU A 169 -29.58 4.59 -3.88
N GLU A 170 -30.75 4.07 -3.52
CA GLU A 170 -30.91 2.66 -3.16
C GLU A 170 -30.54 1.74 -4.34
N GLN A 171 -30.97 2.10 -5.55
CA GLN A 171 -30.66 1.34 -6.75
C GLN A 171 -29.14 1.35 -7.04
N VAL A 172 -28.48 2.49 -6.90
CA VAL A 172 -27.01 2.59 -7.11
C VAL A 172 -26.26 1.74 -6.08
N VAL A 173 -26.65 1.79 -4.80
CA VAL A 173 -26.06 0.95 -3.74
C VAL A 173 -26.31 -0.54 -4.00
N GLY A 174 -27.51 -0.88 -4.49
CA GLY A 174 -27.87 -2.24 -4.90
C GLY A 174 -27.09 -2.75 -6.12
N ASN A 175 -26.66 -1.84 -6.99
CA ASN A 175 -25.94 -2.14 -8.24
C ASN A 175 -24.42 -2.28 -8.09
N ARG A 176 -23.87 -2.22 -6.88
CA ARG A 176 -22.41 -2.32 -6.67
C ARG A 176 -21.78 -3.58 -7.30
N PHE A 177 -20.63 -3.42 -7.98
CA PHE A 177 -19.90 -4.52 -8.60
C PHE A 177 -19.39 -5.57 -7.62
N GLU A 178 -18.85 -5.11 -6.49
CA GLU A 178 -18.25 -5.98 -5.48
C GLU A 178 -19.35 -6.53 -4.59
N ARG A 179 -19.97 -7.65 -5.00
CA ARG A 179 -21.02 -8.34 -4.22
C ARG A 179 -20.59 -8.74 -2.80
N GLY A 180 -19.28 -8.71 -2.54
CA GLY A 180 -18.69 -8.93 -1.22
C GLY A 180 -18.60 -7.68 -0.35
N GLU A 181 -18.96 -6.49 -0.83
CA GLU A 181 -18.96 -5.28 -0.02
C GLU A 181 -20.33 -5.08 0.64
N GLY A 182 -20.34 -4.67 1.92
CA GLY A 182 -21.55 -4.27 2.63
C GLY A 182 -22.07 -2.91 2.17
N ASP A 183 -23.39 -2.74 2.15
CA ASP A 183 -24.06 -1.53 1.65
C ASP A 183 -23.54 -0.25 2.32
N ALA A 184 -23.32 -0.28 3.64
CA ALA A 184 -22.78 0.86 4.39
C ALA A 184 -21.33 1.20 4.00
N SER A 185 -20.45 0.20 3.82
CA SER A 185 -19.07 0.40 3.35
C SER A 185 -19.06 1.04 1.96
N TYR A 186 -19.87 0.49 1.05
CA TYR A 186 -20.02 1.01 -0.30
C TYR A 186 -20.52 2.46 -0.27
N PHE A 187 -21.54 2.75 0.54
CA PHE A 187 -22.09 4.09 0.69
C PHE A 187 -21.05 5.09 1.21
N LEU A 188 -20.33 4.74 2.27
CA LEU A 188 -19.29 5.58 2.87
C LEU A 188 -18.18 5.87 1.85
N GLU A 189 -17.73 4.87 1.10
CA GLU A 189 -16.65 5.03 0.12
C GLU A 189 -17.06 5.80 -1.14
N HIS A 190 -18.32 5.72 -1.57
CA HIS A 190 -18.77 6.28 -2.84
C HIS A 190 -19.60 7.56 -2.74
N PHE A 191 -20.16 7.88 -1.57
CA PHE A 191 -21.02 9.06 -1.40
C PHE A 191 -20.59 9.99 -0.27
N VAL A 192 -19.90 9.49 0.77
CA VAL A 192 -19.43 10.32 1.89
C VAL A 192 -17.98 10.73 1.70
N ARG A 193 -17.09 9.77 1.41
CA ARG A 193 -15.65 10.04 1.24
C ARG A 193 -15.34 10.95 0.04
N PRO A 194 -15.92 10.76 -1.16
CA PRO A 194 -15.56 11.56 -2.34
C PRO A 194 -15.74 13.08 -2.17
N PRO A 195 -16.87 13.60 -1.62
CA PRO A 195 -17.00 15.04 -1.41
C PRO A 195 -16.00 15.59 -0.38
N LEU A 196 -15.78 14.89 0.74
CA LEU A 196 -14.79 15.27 1.75
C LEU A 196 -13.36 15.28 1.17
N ARG A 197 -13.03 14.25 0.39
CA ARG A 197 -11.74 14.08 -0.26
C ARG A 197 -11.48 15.15 -1.31
N ALA A 198 -12.46 15.44 -2.17
CA ALA A 198 -12.34 16.48 -3.18
C ALA A 198 -12.23 17.87 -2.54
N PHE A 199 -13.02 18.15 -1.50
CA PHE A 199 -12.93 19.39 -0.71
C PHE A 199 -11.54 19.57 -0.09
N ARG A 200 -11.02 18.52 0.57
CA ARG A 200 -9.66 18.49 1.14
C ARG A 200 -8.61 18.75 0.06
N LEU A 201 -8.62 17.98 -1.03
CA LEU A 201 -7.60 18.06 -2.09
C LEU A 201 -7.64 19.41 -2.81
N ALA A 202 -8.81 20.00 -3.02
CA ALA A 202 -8.96 21.35 -3.57
C ALA A 202 -8.29 22.40 -2.67
N LEU A 203 -8.47 22.31 -1.35
CA LEU A 203 -7.82 23.21 -0.39
C LEU A 203 -6.31 22.99 -0.33
N GLU A 204 -5.86 21.73 -0.19
CA GLU A 204 -4.45 21.41 0.01
C GLU A 204 -3.61 21.67 -1.24
N ARG A 205 -4.09 21.23 -2.42
CA ARG A 205 -3.30 21.18 -3.65
C ARG A 205 -3.59 22.33 -4.61
N CYS A 206 -4.82 22.84 -4.61
CA CYS A 206 -5.25 23.90 -5.52
C CYS A 206 -5.45 25.25 -4.83
N ARG A 207 -5.26 25.33 -3.49
CA ARG A 207 -5.55 26.54 -2.70
C ARG A 207 -6.95 27.08 -2.96
N THR A 208 -7.91 26.19 -3.13
CA THR A 208 -9.26 26.51 -3.59
C THR A 208 -10.30 26.04 -2.57
N LEU A 209 -11.23 26.92 -2.19
CA LEU A 209 -12.40 26.60 -1.37
C LEU A 209 -13.62 26.36 -2.27
N LEU A 210 -14.34 25.27 -2.03
CA LEU A 210 -15.58 24.92 -2.73
C LEU A 210 -16.78 25.34 -1.87
N VAL A 211 -17.33 26.54 -2.10
CA VAL A 211 -18.31 27.17 -1.19
C VAL A 211 -19.72 26.57 -1.34
N GLY A 212 -20.11 26.20 -2.55
CA GLY A 212 -21.45 25.77 -2.91
C GLY A 212 -21.58 24.27 -3.15
N LEU A 213 -20.95 23.40 -2.35
CA LEU A 213 -21.08 21.94 -2.50
C LEU A 213 -22.43 21.39 -2.00
N HIS A 214 -23.53 21.96 -2.46
CA HIS A 214 -24.90 21.53 -2.21
C HIS A 214 -25.77 21.80 -3.44
N GLY A 215 -26.98 21.22 -3.47
CA GLY A 215 -27.95 21.45 -4.55
C GLY A 215 -27.38 21.14 -5.94
N CYS A 216 -27.31 22.15 -6.81
CA CYS A 216 -26.79 22.03 -8.18
C CYS A 216 -25.27 22.25 -8.28
N GLY A 217 -24.58 22.67 -7.21
CA GLY A 217 -23.14 22.85 -7.20
C GLY A 217 -22.34 21.54 -7.17
N ILE A 218 -22.99 20.43 -6.77
CA ILE A 218 -22.38 19.11 -6.68
C ILE A 218 -23.25 18.03 -7.33
N GLY A 219 -22.63 17.21 -8.15
CA GLY A 219 -23.14 15.94 -8.65
C GLY A 219 -22.29 14.76 -8.18
N PHE A 220 -22.83 13.57 -8.29
CA PHE A 220 -22.14 12.29 -8.12
C PHE A 220 -22.04 11.65 -9.49
N GLU A 221 -20.83 11.22 -9.83
CA GLU A 221 -20.60 10.61 -11.13
C GLU A 221 -21.02 9.13 -11.11
N LEU A 222 -21.91 8.78 -12.04
CA LEU A 222 -22.41 7.42 -12.24
C LEU A 222 -21.98 6.89 -13.61
N SER A 223 -21.71 5.59 -13.68
CA SER A 223 -21.61 4.86 -14.96
C SER A 223 -22.97 4.81 -15.68
N PRO A 224 -23.02 4.47 -16.97
CA PRO A 224 -24.27 4.16 -17.67
C PRO A 224 -25.08 3.03 -17.00
N GLU A 225 -24.40 2.17 -16.24
CA GLU A 225 -24.97 1.09 -15.45
C GLU A 225 -25.40 1.54 -14.04
N LEU A 226 -25.45 2.85 -13.77
CA LEU A 226 -25.85 3.42 -12.49
C LEU A 226 -24.97 2.96 -11.33
N GLU A 227 -23.67 2.86 -11.55
CA GLU A 227 -22.70 2.56 -10.51
C GLU A 227 -21.98 3.84 -10.14
N ALA A 228 -21.85 4.12 -8.84
CA ALA A 228 -21.05 5.26 -8.41
C ALA A 228 -19.59 5.04 -8.81
N THR A 229 -19.00 5.98 -9.53
CA THR A 229 -17.59 5.91 -9.96
C THR A 229 -16.63 6.14 -8.80
N GLY A 230 -17.09 6.81 -7.74
CA GLY A 230 -16.27 7.31 -6.64
C GLY A 230 -15.79 8.75 -6.85
N ARG A 231 -16.27 9.45 -7.89
CA ARG A 231 -16.06 10.88 -8.07
C ARG A 231 -17.30 11.71 -7.80
N ILE A 232 -17.07 12.93 -7.32
CA ILE A 232 -18.04 14.01 -7.41
C ILE A 232 -17.83 14.79 -8.72
N VAL A 233 -18.86 15.48 -9.17
CA VAL A 233 -18.83 16.41 -10.30
C VAL A 233 -19.12 17.81 -9.77
N VAL A 234 -18.12 18.67 -9.81
CA VAL A 234 -18.24 20.07 -9.39
C VAL A 234 -18.71 20.92 -10.56
N THR A 235 -19.80 21.66 -10.36
CA THR A 235 -20.37 22.52 -11.42
C THR A 235 -19.97 23.97 -11.23
N THR A 236 -20.31 24.85 -12.19
CA THR A 236 -20.11 26.30 -12.04
C THR A 236 -20.92 26.91 -10.89
N ALA A 237 -21.97 26.24 -10.42
CA ALA A 237 -22.76 26.67 -9.26
C ALA A 237 -22.06 26.44 -7.91
N ALA A 238 -20.95 25.70 -7.88
CA ALA A 238 -20.20 25.42 -6.65
C ALA A 238 -19.48 26.64 -6.05
N ASN A 239 -19.53 27.81 -6.70
CA ASN A 239 -18.88 29.05 -6.27
C ASN A 239 -17.45 28.83 -5.75
N VAL A 240 -16.56 28.55 -6.69
CA VAL A 240 -15.14 28.25 -6.43
C VAL A 240 -14.40 29.53 -6.05
N ARG A 241 -13.71 29.54 -4.91
CA ARG A 241 -12.96 30.70 -4.37
C ARG A 241 -11.49 30.39 -4.11
N ASP A 242 -10.63 31.38 -4.27
CA ASP A 242 -9.25 31.32 -3.79
C ASP A 242 -9.19 31.31 -2.24
N SER A 243 -8.63 30.26 -1.65
CA SER A 243 -8.60 30.04 -0.19
C SER A 243 -7.81 31.09 0.59
N SER A 244 -6.96 31.89 -0.07
CA SER A 244 -6.27 33.01 0.59
C SER A 244 -7.13 34.27 0.70
N CYS A 245 -8.26 34.31 0.01
CA CYS A 245 -9.12 35.50 -0.11
C CYS A 245 -10.47 35.34 0.61
N VAL A 246 -10.70 34.20 1.25
CA VAL A 246 -11.98 33.88 1.91
C VAL A 246 -11.96 34.27 3.39
N ASP A 247 -13.08 34.76 3.89
CA ASP A 247 -13.24 35.05 5.31
C ASP A 247 -13.79 33.85 6.11
N SER A 248 -13.84 33.96 7.43
CA SER A 248 -14.35 32.89 8.31
C SER A 248 -15.82 32.55 8.07
N SER A 249 -16.63 33.50 7.56
CA SER A 249 -18.04 33.28 7.25
C SER A 249 -18.22 32.48 5.96
N GLU A 250 -17.41 32.74 4.94
CA GLU A 250 -17.36 31.97 3.70
C GLU A 250 -16.86 30.54 3.96
N VAL A 251 -15.86 30.36 4.82
CA VAL A 251 -15.42 29.03 5.25
C VAL A 251 -16.54 28.28 5.98
N ALA A 252 -17.22 28.93 6.93
CA ALA A 252 -18.34 28.32 7.65
C ALA A 252 -19.49 27.92 6.70
N ALA A 253 -19.81 28.76 5.72
CA ALA A 253 -20.80 28.48 4.69
C ALA A 253 -20.40 27.30 3.81
N ALA A 254 -19.13 27.22 3.39
CA ALA A 254 -18.58 26.11 2.61
C ALA A 254 -18.66 24.77 3.36
N VAL A 255 -18.27 24.78 4.64
CA VAL A 255 -18.37 23.60 5.52
C VAL A 255 -19.81 23.18 5.72
N GLN A 256 -20.72 24.13 5.91
CA GLN A 256 -22.14 23.87 6.08
C GLN A 256 -22.74 23.23 4.82
N ALA A 257 -22.46 23.78 3.63
CA ALA A 257 -22.91 23.23 2.35
C ALA A 257 -22.44 21.77 2.14
N LEU A 258 -21.17 21.49 2.44
CA LEU A 258 -20.61 20.14 2.36
C LEU A 258 -21.32 19.17 3.31
N LEU A 259 -21.53 19.57 4.57
CA LEU A 259 -22.20 18.75 5.57
C LEU A 259 -23.69 18.55 5.25
N GLU A 260 -24.38 19.54 4.71
CA GLU A 260 -25.77 19.38 4.25
C GLU A 260 -25.90 18.31 3.17
N THR A 261 -24.97 18.28 2.19
CA THR A 261 -24.95 17.21 1.18
C THR A 261 -24.73 15.84 1.81
N VAL A 262 -23.79 15.72 2.75
CA VAL A 262 -23.51 14.45 3.46
C VAL A 262 -24.72 14.04 4.32
N ASP A 263 -25.35 14.97 5.02
CA ASP A 263 -26.51 14.75 5.89
C ASP A 263 -27.73 14.31 5.06
N ILE A 264 -27.99 14.92 3.90
CA ILE A 264 -29.07 14.53 2.97
C ILE A 264 -28.89 13.08 2.50
N LEU A 265 -27.69 12.72 2.05
CA LEU A 265 -27.39 11.37 1.55
C LEU A 265 -27.47 10.34 2.69
N SER A 266 -26.92 10.67 3.86
CA SER A 266 -26.91 9.79 5.03
C SER A 266 -28.32 9.54 5.57
N THR A 267 -29.15 10.59 5.61
CA THR A 267 -30.58 10.47 5.96
C THR A 267 -31.32 9.61 4.95
N ALA A 268 -31.05 9.78 3.66
CA ALA A 268 -31.70 8.96 2.63
C ALA A 268 -31.31 7.49 2.73
N PHE A 269 -30.03 7.18 2.97
CA PHE A 269 -29.52 5.81 3.13
C PHE A 269 -30.02 5.14 4.41
N THR A 270 -30.14 5.87 5.52
CA THR A 270 -30.61 5.29 6.80
C THR A 270 -32.07 4.85 6.78
N ARG A 271 -32.86 5.31 5.80
CA ARG A 271 -34.21 4.76 5.56
C ARG A 271 -34.19 3.30 5.12
N THR A 272 -33.06 2.81 4.57
CA THR A 272 -32.91 1.45 4.05
C THR A 272 -31.76 0.67 4.70
N GLY A 273 -30.93 1.30 5.54
CA GLY A 273 -29.78 0.66 6.21
C GLY A 273 -29.29 1.37 7.47
N THR A 274 -28.15 0.95 8.01
CA THR A 274 -27.54 1.53 9.23
C THR A 274 -26.10 1.99 8.96
N LEU A 275 -25.75 3.22 9.36
CA LEU A 275 -24.39 3.77 9.18
C LEU A 275 -23.52 3.74 10.44
N GLY A 276 -24.12 3.65 11.64
CA GLY A 276 -23.38 3.81 12.91
C GLY A 276 -22.54 5.09 12.93
N ASP A 277 -21.35 5.01 13.49
CA ASP A 277 -20.37 6.13 13.52
C ASP A 277 -19.55 6.27 12.23
N GLY A 278 -19.92 5.55 11.16
CA GLY A 278 -19.13 5.44 9.94
C GLY A 278 -18.87 6.79 9.25
N VAL A 279 -19.86 7.70 9.24
CA VAL A 279 -19.69 9.04 8.64
C VAL A 279 -18.64 9.85 9.41
N SER A 280 -18.72 9.86 10.74
CA SER A 280 -17.75 10.55 11.60
C SER A 280 -16.34 9.95 11.47
N SER A 281 -16.23 8.63 11.30
CA SER A 281 -14.95 7.96 10.99
C SER A 281 -14.35 8.48 9.68
N VAL A 282 -15.14 8.54 8.60
CA VAL A 282 -14.68 9.05 7.29
C VAL A 282 -14.27 10.52 7.39
N ILE A 283 -15.06 11.36 8.09
CA ILE A 283 -14.71 12.78 8.30
C ILE A 283 -13.38 12.89 9.06
N THR A 284 -13.20 12.10 10.12
CA THR A 284 -11.96 12.06 10.89
C THR A 284 -10.78 11.67 10.00
N GLU A 285 -10.89 10.58 9.23
CA GLU A 285 -9.83 10.10 8.32
C GLU A 285 -9.47 11.12 7.23
N GLU A 286 -10.45 11.84 6.68
CA GLU A 286 -10.23 12.83 5.62
C GLU A 286 -9.74 14.18 6.13
N LEU A 287 -10.06 14.57 7.36
CA LEU A 287 -9.65 15.85 7.95
C LEU A 287 -8.52 15.72 8.97
N SER A 288 -8.01 14.51 9.18
CA SER A 288 -6.75 14.26 9.87
C SER A 288 -5.56 14.56 8.96
N ASP A 289 -4.44 14.97 9.55
CA ASP A 289 -3.17 15.25 8.86
C ASP A 289 -3.29 16.25 7.71
N LEU A 290 -4.07 17.32 7.91
CA LEU A 290 -4.19 18.41 6.94
C LEU A 290 -2.88 19.19 6.83
N GLU A 291 -2.60 19.69 5.62
CA GLU A 291 -1.52 20.66 5.43
C GLU A 291 -1.75 21.91 6.32
N PRO A 292 -0.68 22.52 6.88
CA PRO A 292 -0.83 23.62 7.82
C PRO A 292 -1.71 24.77 7.32
N HIS A 293 -1.62 25.11 6.03
CA HIS A 293 -2.46 26.16 5.45
C HIS A 293 -3.93 25.76 5.35
N ALA A 294 -4.23 24.50 5.02
CA ALA A 294 -5.61 24.01 4.91
C ALA A 294 -6.24 23.92 6.30
N ALA A 295 -5.47 23.46 7.29
CA ALA A 295 -5.88 23.49 8.69
C ALA A 295 -6.11 24.92 9.19
N ALA A 296 -5.25 25.87 8.81
CA ALA A 296 -5.43 27.29 9.14
C ALA A 296 -6.70 27.88 8.52
N THR A 297 -6.99 27.57 7.25
CA THR A 297 -8.26 27.95 6.60
C THR A 297 -9.47 27.39 7.36
N LEU A 298 -9.38 26.16 7.90
CA LEU A 298 -10.44 25.48 8.66
C LEU A 298 -10.35 25.70 10.20
N ALA A 299 -9.59 26.69 10.67
CA ALA A 299 -9.43 26.93 12.10
C ALA A 299 -10.63 27.66 12.74
N GLY A 300 -11.54 28.20 11.92
CA GLY A 300 -12.71 28.98 12.34
C GLY A 300 -13.80 28.18 13.08
N ARG A 301 -14.89 28.86 13.43
CA ARG A 301 -16.03 28.26 14.14
C ARG A 301 -16.99 27.57 13.17
N HIS A 302 -16.87 26.25 13.03
CA HIS A 302 -17.78 25.42 12.23
C HIS A 302 -17.80 23.96 12.74
N ARG A 303 -18.79 23.17 12.30
CA ARG A 303 -19.01 21.77 12.74
C ARG A 303 -17.82 20.84 12.51
N LEU A 304 -17.01 21.08 11.46
CA LEU A 304 -15.82 20.25 11.18
C LEU A 304 -14.61 20.54 12.09
N ARG A 305 -14.63 21.59 12.92
CA ARG A 305 -13.43 22.08 13.62
C ARG A 305 -12.79 21.04 14.54
N SER A 306 -13.60 20.18 15.16
CA SER A 306 -13.15 19.09 16.05
C SER A 306 -12.42 17.97 15.32
N PHE A 307 -12.61 17.85 14.01
CA PHE A 307 -12.00 16.83 13.15
C PHE A 307 -10.73 17.34 12.44
N VAL A 308 -10.54 18.66 12.38
CA VAL A 308 -9.37 19.30 11.77
C VAL A 308 -8.16 19.03 12.66
N ARG A 309 -7.29 18.12 12.21
CA ARG A 309 -6.00 17.83 12.84
C ARG A 309 -4.88 18.18 11.87
N THR A 310 -3.83 18.78 12.38
CA THR A 310 -2.58 19.02 11.65
C THR A 310 -1.43 18.70 12.58
N VAL A 311 -0.43 18.00 12.07
CA VAL A 311 0.82 17.73 12.78
C VAL A 311 1.88 18.66 12.18
N PRO A 312 2.38 19.65 12.93
CA PRO A 312 3.43 20.53 12.43
C PRO A 312 4.65 19.73 11.98
N PRO A 313 5.28 20.04 10.83
CA PRO A 313 6.46 19.29 10.35
C PRO A 313 7.62 19.25 11.36
N VAL A 314 7.76 20.30 12.18
CA VAL A 314 8.76 20.36 13.26
C VAL A 314 8.45 19.34 14.36
N GLN A 315 7.20 19.29 14.84
CA GLN A 315 6.75 18.29 15.82
C GLN A 315 6.94 16.87 15.29
N ASP A 316 6.48 16.61 14.05
CA ASP A 316 6.63 15.30 13.41
C ASP A 316 8.10 14.89 13.29
N GLY A 317 8.98 15.82 12.92
CA GLY A 317 10.43 15.62 12.85
C GLY A 317 11.03 15.28 14.22
N VAL A 318 10.69 16.04 15.26
CA VAL A 318 11.19 15.81 16.64
C VAL A 318 10.81 14.42 17.14
N LEU A 319 9.54 14.03 17.03
CA LEU A 319 9.07 12.72 17.50
C LEU A 319 9.71 11.58 16.71
N LYS A 320 9.84 11.71 15.38
CA LYS A 320 10.48 10.71 14.53
C LYS A 320 11.98 10.59 14.77
N ASP A 321 12.67 11.70 15.03
CA ASP A 321 14.09 11.70 15.41
C ASP A 321 14.30 10.92 16.71
N VAL A 322 13.46 11.17 17.74
CA VAL A 322 13.52 10.44 19.00
C VAL A 322 13.34 8.93 18.77
N LEU A 323 12.30 8.53 18.03
CA LEU A 323 12.09 7.13 17.68
C LEU A 323 13.26 6.53 16.89
N HIS A 324 13.83 7.28 15.95
CA HIS A 324 14.99 6.83 15.19
C HIS A 324 16.21 6.58 16.08
N THR A 325 16.48 7.47 17.04
CA THR A 325 17.57 7.31 18.00
C THR A 325 17.33 6.11 18.94
N VAL A 326 16.09 5.89 19.40
CA VAL A 326 15.73 4.67 20.16
C VAL A 326 16.06 3.42 19.32
N GLN A 327 15.59 3.35 18.08
CA GLN A 327 15.84 2.22 17.17
C GLN A 327 17.33 1.98 16.92
N GLU A 328 18.12 3.04 16.73
CA GLU A 328 19.56 2.95 16.51
C GLU A 328 20.28 2.41 17.76
N ARG A 329 19.96 2.92 18.94
CA ARG A 329 20.55 2.48 20.21
C ARG A 329 20.16 1.03 20.53
N THR A 330 18.90 0.65 20.33
CA THR A 330 18.44 -0.76 20.42
C THR A 330 19.22 -1.65 19.45
N ARG A 331 19.40 -1.22 18.20
CA ARG A 331 20.16 -1.99 17.20
C ARG A 331 21.60 -2.18 17.65
N ASN A 332 22.24 -1.18 18.26
CA ASN A 332 23.60 -1.31 18.78
C ASN A 332 23.65 -2.29 19.96
N ARG A 333 22.64 -2.28 20.85
CA ARG A 333 22.52 -3.21 21.98
C ARG A 333 22.38 -4.67 21.55
N ARG A 334 21.81 -4.96 20.38
CA ARG A 334 21.79 -6.33 19.82
C ARG A 334 23.19 -6.91 19.61
N TRP A 335 24.19 -6.06 19.39
CA TRP A 335 25.58 -6.46 19.19
C TRP A 335 26.43 -6.40 20.45
N ASP A 336 25.96 -5.63 21.43
CA ASP A 336 26.63 -5.39 22.70
C ASP A 336 25.57 -5.35 23.81
N THR A 337 25.25 -6.54 24.32
CA THR A 337 24.17 -6.72 25.29
C THR A 337 24.44 -6.07 26.64
N ALA A 338 25.68 -5.63 26.89
CA ALA A 338 26.05 -4.86 28.08
C ALA A 338 25.55 -3.40 28.01
N ARG A 339 25.07 -2.94 26.85
CA ARG A 339 24.53 -1.58 26.71
C ARG A 339 23.16 -1.44 27.41
N PRO A 340 22.90 -0.29 28.08
CA PRO A 340 21.62 0.01 28.69
C PRO A 340 20.45 0.01 27.69
N VAL A 341 19.23 -0.15 28.19
CA VAL A 341 18.01 -0.05 27.37
C VAL A 341 17.74 1.43 27.06
N PRO A 342 17.53 1.82 25.78
CA PRO A 342 17.17 3.20 25.48
C PRO A 342 15.80 3.55 26.06
N ALA A 343 15.68 4.70 26.72
CA ALA A 343 14.44 5.11 27.40
C ALA A 343 13.97 6.52 26.99
N VAL A 344 12.68 6.77 27.10
CA VAL A 344 12.07 8.10 26.96
C VAL A 344 11.32 8.44 28.24
N ILE A 345 11.53 9.64 28.78
CA ILE A 345 10.85 10.12 29.98
C ILE A 345 9.75 11.11 29.58
N VAL A 346 8.57 10.94 30.15
CA VAL A 346 7.42 11.83 29.95
C VAL A 346 6.94 12.33 31.31
N ASP A 347 6.87 13.65 31.48
CA ASP A 347 6.38 14.29 32.70
C ASP A 347 4.92 13.88 32.96
N PRO A 348 4.57 13.36 34.16
CA PRO A 348 3.18 13.00 34.48
C PRO A 348 2.25 14.22 34.54
N ASP A 349 2.79 15.43 34.72
CA ASP A 349 2.00 16.66 34.90
C ASP A 349 1.58 17.31 33.56
N LEU A 350 1.67 16.59 32.44
CA LEU A 350 1.26 17.11 31.13
C LEU A 350 -0.25 17.39 31.04
N PRO A 351 -0.68 18.51 30.44
CA PRO A 351 -2.10 18.78 30.21
C PRO A 351 -2.76 17.68 29.37
N GLU A 352 -4.00 17.28 29.70
CA GLU A 352 -4.74 16.25 28.97
C GLU A 352 -4.81 16.53 27.45
N THR A 353 -4.97 17.79 27.06
CA THR A 353 -4.99 18.22 25.66
C THR A 353 -3.67 17.96 24.92
N ALA A 354 -2.55 17.94 25.63
CA ALA A 354 -1.22 17.69 25.08
C ALA A 354 -0.87 16.19 25.04
N GLN A 355 -1.60 15.33 25.76
CA GLN A 355 -1.40 13.89 25.77
C GLN A 355 -1.95 13.18 24.53
N ALA A 356 -2.60 13.91 23.61
CA ALA A 356 -3.07 13.34 22.36
C ALA A 356 -1.92 12.64 21.61
N GLY A 357 -2.10 11.35 21.30
CA GLY A 357 -1.09 10.51 20.64
C GLY A 357 -0.07 9.84 21.58
N LEU A 358 -0.05 10.14 22.88
CA LEU A 358 0.97 9.66 23.81
C LEU A 358 1.02 8.13 23.90
N ASP A 359 -0.14 7.47 24.04
CA ASP A 359 -0.22 6.01 24.09
C ASP A 359 0.44 5.36 22.86
N ARG A 360 0.20 5.95 21.68
CA ARG A 360 0.76 5.44 20.43
C ARG A 360 2.25 5.69 20.35
N PHE A 361 2.71 6.90 20.68
CA PHE A 361 4.13 7.21 20.72
C PHE A 361 4.88 6.31 21.71
N ALA A 362 4.29 6.06 22.88
CA ALA A 362 4.85 5.15 23.86
C ALA A 362 4.93 3.70 23.35
N TRP A 363 3.92 3.27 22.58
CA TRP A 363 3.97 2.00 21.86
C TRP A 363 5.10 1.97 20.82
N ASP A 364 5.24 3.01 19.99
CA ASP A 364 6.28 3.10 18.97
C ASP A 364 7.70 3.06 19.60
N VAL A 365 7.90 3.63 20.80
CA VAL A 365 9.16 3.53 21.56
C VAL A 365 9.43 2.09 22.03
N ARG A 366 8.42 1.41 22.58
CA ARG A 366 8.57 0.00 23.02
C ARG A 366 8.81 -0.93 21.85
N ASP A 367 8.13 -0.70 20.74
CA ASP A 367 8.32 -1.44 19.49
C ASP A 367 9.74 -1.29 18.94
N ALA A 368 10.29 -0.08 19.04
CA ALA A 368 11.69 0.20 18.76
C ALA A 368 12.68 -0.46 19.76
N GLY A 369 12.20 -1.26 20.71
CA GLY A 369 12.97 -1.95 21.76
C GLY A 369 13.42 -1.04 22.91
N GLY A 370 12.83 0.15 23.02
CA GLY A 370 13.06 1.08 24.11
C GLY A 370 12.06 0.93 25.26
N ARG A 371 12.20 1.81 26.26
CA ARG A 371 11.29 1.92 27.41
C ARG A 371 10.69 3.33 27.49
N VAL A 372 9.52 3.45 28.09
CA VAL A 372 8.85 4.73 28.35
C VAL A 372 8.58 4.83 29.84
N GLU A 373 9.12 5.85 30.49
CA GLU A 373 8.95 6.13 31.91
C GLU A 373 7.99 7.31 32.08
N LEU A 374 6.83 7.04 32.70
CA LEU A 374 5.77 8.04 32.91
C LEU A 374 5.81 8.66 34.32
N ASP A 375 6.62 8.12 35.23
CA ASP A 375 6.72 8.59 36.62
C ASP A 375 7.89 9.57 36.85
N GLY A 376 8.62 9.90 35.78
CA GLY A 376 9.76 10.81 35.81
C GLY A 376 11.02 10.24 36.47
N ARG A 377 11.07 8.94 36.78
CA ARG A 377 12.24 8.33 37.44
C ARG A 377 13.29 7.87 36.43
N ILE A 378 14.56 8.11 36.77
CA ILE A 378 15.72 7.63 36.01
C ILE A 378 16.23 6.36 36.69
N HIS A 379 16.35 5.27 35.93
CA HIS A 379 16.93 4.01 36.40
C HIS A 379 18.40 3.91 35.96
N GLU A 380 19.29 3.38 36.82
CA GLU A 380 20.72 3.27 36.55
C GLU A 380 21.05 2.40 35.31
N ASP A 381 20.12 1.54 34.87
CA ASP A 381 20.25 0.64 33.72
C ASP A 381 19.64 1.18 32.41
N THR A 382 19.31 2.49 32.36
CA THR A 382 18.67 3.12 31.20
C THR A 382 19.55 4.16 30.51
N ASP A 383 19.47 4.21 29.18
CA ASP A 383 20.10 5.24 28.35
C ASP A 383 19.02 6.19 27.82
N VAL A 384 18.80 7.31 28.52
CA VAL A 384 17.71 8.23 28.21
C VAL A 384 17.97 8.95 26.89
N VAL A 385 17.02 8.82 25.96
CA VAL A 385 17.06 9.41 24.61
C VAL A 385 16.43 10.80 24.59
N ALA A 386 15.31 10.98 25.29
CA ALA A 386 14.57 12.23 25.31
C ALA A 386 13.76 12.40 26.61
N VAL A 387 13.55 13.67 26.98
CA VAL A 387 12.72 14.07 28.13
C VAL A 387 11.64 15.04 27.64
N PHE A 388 10.37 14.68 27.85
CA PHE A 388 9.20 15.47 27.49
C PHE A 388 8.55 16.06 28.73
N GLY A 389 8.22 17.36 28.71
CA GLY A 389 7.53 18.00 29.84
C GLY A 389 6.97 19.38 29.52
N ALA A 390 6.10 19.88 30.40
CA ALA A 390 5.38 21.14 30.19
C ALA A 390 6.25 22.39 30.40
N ALA A 391 7.26 22.30 31.28
CA ALA A 391 8.16 23.42 31.61
C ALA A 391 9.55 23.20 31.01
N SER A 392 9.94 24.03 30.04
CA SER A 392 11.24 23.97 29.35
C SER A 392 12.42 23.83 30.32
N ALA A 393 12.46 24.65 31.38
CA ALA A 393 13.53 24.62 32.39
C ALA A 393 13.66 23.27 33.12
N ARG A 394 12.53 22.61 33.41
CA ARG A 394 12.51 21.29 34.07
C ARG A 394 12.99 20.19 33.11
N CYS A 395 12.57 20.24 31.84
CA CYS A 395 13.03 19.30 30.81
C CYS A 395 14.54 19.41 30.59
N VAL A 396 15.06 20.63 30.50
CA VAL A 396 16.50 20.88 30.33
C VAL A 396 17.29 20.36 31.52
N ALA A 397 16.89 20.69 32.76
CA ALA A 397 17.57 20.20 33.96
C ALA A 397 17.61 18.66 34.02
N THR A 398 16.48 18.00 33.73
CA THR A 398 16.41 16.52 33.72
C THR A 398 17.25 15.91 32.59
N ALA A 399 17.28 16.56 31.42
CA ALA A 399 18.11 16.12 30.30
C ALA A 399 19.61 16.35 30.56
N GLU A 400 20.01 17.37 31.32
CA GLU A 400 21.40 17.59 31.71
C GLU A 400 21.92 16.52 32.69
N GLU A 401 21.04 15.97 33.54
CA GLU A 401 21.35 14.80 34.38
C GLU A 401 21.55 13.51 33.56
N CYS A 402 20.99 13.47 32.34
CA CYS A 402 21.02 12.32 31.43
C CYS A 402 21.93 12.59 30.22
N SER A 403 23.20 12.16 30.28
CA SER A 403 24.19 12.39 29.22
C SER A 403 23.67 12.08 27.79
N GLY A 404 23.38 13.12 27.01
CA GLY A 404 22.96 13.00 25.60
C GLY A 404 21.45 12.87 25.36
N ALA A 405 20.61 13.07 26.39
CA ALA A 405 19.17 13.15 26.25
C ALA A 405 18.72 14.47 25.58
N ARG A 406 17.72 14.41 24.70
CA ARG A 406 17.12 15.58 24.05
C ARG A 406 15.96 16.14 24.89
N PRO A 407 16.03 17.39 25.40
CA PRO A 407 14.87 18.02 26.02
C PRO A 407 13.84 18.40 24.96
N VAL A 408 12.56 18.16 25.24
CA VAL A 408 11.43 18.55 24.39
C VAL A 408 10.33 19.17 25.25
N THR A 409 9.96 20.41 24.92
CA THR A 409 8.87 21.12 25.61
C THR A 409 7.53 20.74 24.98
N VAL A 410 6.54 20.47 25.81
CA VAL A 410 5.17 20.15 25.38
C VAL A 410 4.24 21.32 25.74
N ASP A 411 3.88 22.13 24.75
CA ASP A 411 2.97 23.28 24.88
C ASP A 411 1.74 23.11 23.96
N PRO A 412 0.53 22.85 24.50
CA PRO A 412 -0.67 22.65 23.69
C PRO A 412 -1.10 23.89 22.90
N VAL A 413 -0.63 25.09 23.27
CA VAL A 413 -0.90 26.33 22.53
C VAL A 413 0.01 26.46 21.31
N GLY A 414 1.13 25.73 21.29
CA GLY A 414 2.10 25.72 20.20
C GLY A 414 2.74 27.09 19.98
N ALA A 415 2.87 27.90 21.04
CA ALA A 415 3.46 29.23 20.91
C ALA A 415 4.94 29.08 20.50
N PRO A 416 5.42 29.81 19.48
CA PRO A 416 6.83 29.82 19.15
C PRO A 416 7.60 30.44 20.32
N SER A 417 8.19 29.61 21.17
CA SER A 417 9.13 30.09 22.17
C SER A 417 10.41 30.52 21.47
N GLY A 418 10.97 31.68 21.82
CA GLY A 418 12.35 32.03 21.43
C GLY A 418 13.43 31.15 22.07
N ASP A 419 13.02 30.09 22.76
CA ASP A 419 13.84 29.11 23.45
C ASP A 419 14.44 28.10 22.43
N PRO A 420 15.73 27.75 22.49
CA PRO A 420 16.35 26.75 21.62
C PRO A 420 15.77 25.33 21.72
N VAL A 421 14.97 25.03 22.75
CA VAL A 421 14.37 23.70 22.96
C VAL A 421 13.23 23.46 21.96
N PRO A 422 13.19 22.30 21.28
CA PRO A 422 12.08 21.97 20.39
C PRO A 422 10.76 21.91 21.16
N VAL A 423 9.72 22.56 20.61
CA VAL A 423 8.37 22.57 21.17
C VAL A 423 7.45 21.68 20.34
N ILE A 424 6.65 20.84 21.01
CA ILE A 424 5.55 20.07 20.42
C ILE A 424 4.25 20.44 21.11
N SER A 425 3.12 20.28 20.40
CA SER A 425 1.78 20.54 20.94
C SER A 425 1.02 19.28 21.36
N SER A 426 1.45 18.14 20.82
CA SER A 426 0.93 16.80 21.13
C SER A 426 1.97 15.74 20.77
N PHE A 427 1.69 14.48 21.07
CA PHE A 427 2.47 13.31 20.63
C PHE A 427 1.94 12.72 19.32
N GLU A 428 1.03 13.41 18.63
CA GLU A 428 0.59 13.00 17.30
C GLU A 428 1.74 13.15 16.30
N THR A 429 1.95 12.11 15.50
CA THR A 429 2.86 12.11 14.35
C THR A 429 2.04 12.01 13.08
N SER A 430 2.58 12.54 11.98
CA SER A 430 1.99 12.30 10.67
C SER A 430 2.37 10.89 10.20
N PRO A 431 1.43 10.08 9.68
CA PRO A 431 1.73 8.76 9.10
C PRO A 431 2.62 8.86 7.84
N ARG A 432 2.82 10.07 7.29
CA ARG A 432 3.62 10.37 6.09
C ARG A 432 4.94 11.05 6.47
N ARG A 433 6.07 10.68 5.87
CA ARG A 433 7.38 11.32 6.14
C ARG A 433 7.53 12.67 5.42
N GLY A 434 8.05 13.66 6.15
CA GLY A 434 8.14 15.07 5.75
C GLY A 434 8.91 15.34 4.45
N ARG A 435 8.17 15.84 3.46
CA ARG A 435 8.57 16.81 2.43
C ARG A 435 7.30 17.48 1.92
N ALA A 436 7.40 18.71 1.39
CA ALA A 436 6.28 19.43 0.77
C ALA A 436 5.47 18.46 -0.11
N ARG A 437 4.27 18.11 0.38
CA ARG A 437 3.51 16.88 0.13
C ARG A 437 2.82 16.81 -1.24
N ALA A 438 3.40 17.45 -2.26
CA ALA A 438 2.85 17.42 -3.62
C ALA A 438 3.15 16.10 -4.36
N ALA A 439 4.25 15.41 -4.03
CA ALA A 439 4.71 14.20 -4.74
C ALA A 439 4.46 12.92 -3.93
N SER A 440 4.18 11.81 -4.63
CA SER A 440 3.94 10.51 -4.01
C SER A 440 5.26 9.95 -3.47
N GLY A 441 5.29 9.50 -2.21
CA GLY A 441 6.50 9.01 -1.55
C GLY A 441 6.43 7.53 -1.20
N LEU A 442 7.59 6.87 -1.11
CA LEU A 442 7.70 5.56 -0.47
C LEU A 442 7.80 5.74 1.05
N SER A 443 7.32 4.77 1.83
CA SER A 443 7.42 4.81 3.31
C SER A 443 8.87 4.81 3.80
N HIS A 444 9.75 4.11 3.06
CA HIS A 444 11.10 3.72 3.50
C HIS A 444 11.12 2.93 4.83
N ALA A 445 9.99 2.34 5.22
CA ALA A 445 9.87 1.50 6.40
C ALA A 445 10.52 0.13 6.15
N HIS A 446 11.08 -0.47 7.21
CA HIS A 446 11.64 -1.82 7.18
C HIS A 446 10.64 -2.89 7.64
N SER A 447 9.65 -2.50 8.42
CA SER A 447 8.57 -3.35 8.94
C SER A 447 7.24 -2.61 8.84
N LEU A 448 6.14 -3.36 8.85
CA LEU A 448 4.81 -2.76 8.91
C LEU A 448 4.54 -2.08 10.26
N GLU A 449 5.32 -2.39 11.29
CA GLU A 449 5.27 -1.77 12.63
C GLU A 449 5.65 -0.29 12.59
N GLU A 450 6.65 0.04 11.77
CA GLU A 450 7.12 1.41 11.55
C GLU A 450 6.10 2.28 10.78
N VAL A 451 4.96 1.70 10.39
CA VAL A 451 3.89 2.38 9.67
C VAL A 451 2.63 2.41 10.54
N GLN A 452 2.00 3.57 10.63
CA GLN A 452 0.76 3.74 11.39
C GLN A 452 -0.44 3.23 10.57
N ILE A 453 -0.56 1.90 10.44
CA ILE A 453 -1.53 1.20 9.58
C ILE A 453 -2.97 1.71 9.78
N GLY A 454 -3.35 1.98 11.03
CA GLY A 454 -4.67 2.49 11.40
C GLY A 454 -4.97 3.88 10.81
N GLN A 455 -3.95 4.71 10.58
CA GLN A 455 -4.08 6.07 10.06
C GLN A 455 -3.87 6.18 8.55
N LEU A 456 -3.39 5.12 7.89
CA LEU A 456 -3.26 5.11 6.43
C LEU A 456 -4.61 5.22 5.74
N ARG A 457 -4.63 5.32 4.42
CA ARG A 457 -5.85 5.31 3.62
C ARG A 457 -5.87 4.11 2.71
N GLU A 458 -7.06 3.59 2.44
CA GLU A 458 -7.23 2.49 1.49
C GLU A 458 -7.18 2.97 0.05
N ASN A 459 -7.63 4.21 -0.18
CA ASN A 459 -7.70 4.87 -1.48
C ASN A 459 -8.23 3.93 -2.57
N ARG A 460 -9.41 3.32 -2.36
CA ARG A 460 -9.94 2.29 -3.26
C ARG A 460 -10.22 2.81 -4.66
N ALA A 461 -10.39 4.12 -4.81
CA ALA A 461 -10.45 4.79 -6.10
C ALA A 461 -9.25 4.46 -7.00
N ALA A 462 -8.06 4.25 -6.44
CA ALA A 462 -6.84 3.95 -7.21
C ALA A 462 -7.02 2.74 -8.15
N GLU A 463 -7.73 1.68 -7.74
CA GLU A 463 -7.99 0.51 -8.59
C GLU A 463 -8.81 0.86 -9.84
N ARG A 464 -9.64 1.90 -9.76
CA ARG A 464 -10.45 2.39 -10.89
C ARG A 464 -9.64 3.24 -11.87
N TRP A 465 -8.45 3.65 -11.46
CA TRP A 465 -7.49 4.43 -12.22
C TRP A 465 -6.25 3.61 -12.60
N ALA A 466 -6.41 2.28 -12.60
CA ALA A 466 -5.36 1.36 -12.97
C ALA A 466 -4.89 1.55 -14.42
N VAL A 467 -3.59 1.45 -14.64
CA VAL A 467 -2.99 1.38 -15.97
C VAL A 467 -3.01 -0.07 -16.45
N ARG A 468 -3.28 -0.29 -17.74
CA ARG A 468 -3.13 -1.59 -18.39
C ARG A 468 -2.09 -1.46 -19.48
N LEU A 469 -0.97 -2.15 -19.32
CA LEU A 469 0.08 -2.17 -20.32
C LEU A 469 -0.24 -3.17 -21.44
N SER A 470 0.22 -2.87 -22.65
CA SER A 470 0.39 -3.87 -23.69
C SER A 470 1.56 -4.80 -23.39
N THR A 471 1.70 -5.86 -24.19
CA THR A 471 2.88 -6.74 -24.11
C THR A 471 4.16 -5.95 -24.42
N ASP A 472 4.14 -5.11 -25.46
CA ASP A 472 5.30 -4.33 -25.90
C ASP A 472 5.71 -3.28 -24.86
N GLU A 473 4.74 -2.58 -24.26
CA GLU A 473 5.01 -1.64 -23.16
C GLU A 473 5.63 -2.36 -21.95
N SER A 474 5.17 -3.58 -21.66
CA SER A 474 5.72 -4.39 -20.58
C SER A 474 7.15 -4.83 -20.87
N LEU A 475 7.43 -5.30 -22.09
CA LEU A 475 8.78 -5.72 -22.49
C LEU A 475 9.75 -4.53 -22.58
N GLY A 476 9.31 -3.38 -23.09
CA GLY A 476 10.12 -2.16 -23.13
C GLY A 476 10.57 -1.68 -21.74
N LEU A 477 9.74 -1.84 -20.71
CA LEU A 477 10.14 -1.61 -19.32
C LEU A 477 11.26 -2.57 -18.88
N VAL A 478 11.16 -3.86 -19.23
CA VAL A 478 12.21 -4.86 -18.92
C VAL A 478 13.52 -4.52 -19.62
N GLU A 479 13.46 -4.24 -20.91
CA GLU A 479 14.61 -3.89 -21.74
C GLU A 479 15.33 -2.64 -21.22
N SER A 480 14.59 -1.61 -20.82
CA SER A 480 15.18 -0.39 -20.25
C SER A 480 15.96 -0.68 -18.96
N MET A 481 15.40 -1.49 -18.05
CA MET A 481 16.09 -1.89 -16.82
C MET A 481 17.35 -2.71 -17.11
N VAL A 482 17.24 -3.71 -17.98
CA VAL A 482 18.33 -4.59 -18.44
C VAL A 482 19.47 -3.74 -19.01
N ALA A 483 19.16 -2.87 -19.96
CA ALA A 483 20.15 -2.01 -20.61
C ALA A 483 20.84 -1.03 -19.64
N ASP A 484 20.11 -0.46 -18.67
CA ASP A 484 20.74 0.37 -17.64
C ASP A 484 21.69 -0.42 -16.74
N THR A 485 21.32 -1.65 -16.37
CA THR A 485 22.18 -2.51 -15.56
C THR A 485 23.43 -2.99 -16.28
N ASP A 486 23.37 -3.28 -17.58
CA ASP A 486 24.58 -3.65 -18.34
C ASP A 486 25.59 -2.50 -18.36
N ARG A 487 25.12 -1.27 -18.62
CA ARG A 487 25.97 -0.07 -18.52
C ARG A 487 26.52 0.12 -17.09
N ALA A 488 25.78 -0.29 -16.06
CA ALA A 488 26.24 -0.21 -14.67
C ALA A 488 27.29 -1.27 -14.33
N ALA A 489 27.15 -2.48 -14.86
CA ALA A 489 28.15 -3.54 -14.77
C ALA A 489 29.47 -3.10 -15.43
N GLU A 490 29.41 -2.55 -16.65
CA GLU A 490 30.59 -2.03 -17.36
C GLU A 490 31.36 -0.98 -16.55
N ARG A 491 30.65 0.02 -15.99
CA ARG A 491 31.27 1.04 -15.13
C ARG A 491 31.88 0.44 -13.86
N THR A 492 31.22 -0.57 -13.30
CA THR A 492 31.70 -1.26 -12.09
C THR A 492 33.01 -2.00 -12.38
N VAL A 493 33.09 -2.69 -13.52
CA VAL A 493 34.29 -3.39 -13.98
C VAL A 493 35.41 -2.41 -14.32
N ALA A 494 35.11 -1.32 -15.02
CA ALA A 494 36.08 -0.28 -15.32
C ALA A 494 36.71 0.28 -14.03
N GLY A 495 35.89 0.51 -12.99
CA GLY A 495 36.38 0.94 -11.68
C GLY A 495 37.24 -0.12 -10.97
N ALA A 496 36.92 -1.40 -11.10
CA ALA A 496 37.74 -2.49 -10.57
C ALA A 496 39.09 -2.57 -11.31
N ARG A 497 39.08 -2.54 -12.65
CA ARG A 497 40.30 -2.57 -13.46
C ARG A 497 41.19 -1.35 -13.18
N ALA A 498 40.63 -0.15 -13.13
CA ALA A 498 41.41 1.04 -12.81
C ALA A 498 42.11 0.98 -11.44
N LYS A 499 41.54 0.22 -10.48
CA LYS A 499 42.12 0.06 -9.15
C LYS A 499 43.18 -1.03 -9.03
N PHE A 500 43.07 -2.11 -9.82
CA PHE A 500 43.86 -3.34 -9.63
C PHE A 500 44.58 -3.86 -10.90
N ALA A 501 44.47 -3.17 -12.05
CA ALA A 501 45.09 -3.62 -13.31
C ALA A 501 46.62 -3.42 -13.33
N GLU A 502 47.13 -2.39 -12.65
CA GLU A 502 48.56 -2.06 -12.61
C GLU A 502 49.21 -2.67 -11.36
N GLY A 503 49.96 -3.75 -11.55
CA GLY A 503 50.72 -4.42 -10.49
C GLY A 503 51.44 -5.66 -11.00
N GLU A 504 52.69 -5.84 -10.59
CA GLU A 504 53.42 -7.11 -10.75
C GLU A 504 52.84 -8.12 -9.75
N GLY A 505 52.15 -9.16 -10.22
CA GLY A 505 51.53 -10.16 -9.34
C GLY A 505 50.73 -11.23 -10.08
N ASP A 506 50.38 -12.31 -9.37
CA ASP A 506 49.54 -13.39 -9.88
C ASP A 506 48.19 -12.83 -10.38
N GLU A 507 47.84 -13.19 -11.62
CA GLU A 507 46.57 -12.81 -12.25
C GLU A 507 45.37 -13.28 -11.45
N ARG A 508 45.46 -14.46 -10.81
CA ARG A 508 44.35 -15.00 -10.00
C ARG A 508 44.16 -14.25 -8.69
N GLU A 509 45.23 -13.80 -8.06
CA GLU A 509 45.16 -12.94 -6.87
C GLU A 509 44.49 -11.62 -7.20
N ARG A 510 44.90 -10.99 -8.31
CA ARG A 510 44.26 -9.77 -8.81
C ARG A 510 42.78 -10.00 -9.12
N ALA A 511 42.42 -11.15 -9.69
CA ALA A 511 41.02 -11.50 -9.90
C ALA A 511 40.24 -11.59 -8.58
N VAL A 512 40.79 -12.17 -7.52
CA VAL A 512 40.16 -12.21 -6.18
C VAL A 512 39.89 -10.80 -5.65
N GLU A 513 40.87 -9.90 -5.73
CA GLU A 513 40.73 -8.51 -5.27
C GLU A 513 39.68 -7.74 -6.08
N MET A 514 39.67 -7.92 -7.40
CA MET A 514 38.69 -7.32 -8.28
C MET A 514 37.27 -7.87 -8.02
N LEU A 515 37.12 -9.18 -7.83
CA LEU A 515 35.86 -9.82 -7.46
C LEU A 515 35.36 -9.27 -6.13
N HIS A 516 36.22 -9.21 -5.10
CA HIS A 516 35.87 -8.60 -3.81
C HIS A 516 35.39 -7.17 -3.99
N HIS A 517 36.08 -6.37 -4.80
CA HIS A 517 35.68 -5.00 -5.11
C HIS A 517 34.28 -4.92 -5.72
N VAL A 518 33.97 -5.78 -6.69
CA VAL A 518 32.65 -5.86 -7.35
C VAL A 518 31.57 -6.25 -6.35
N PHE A 519 31.72 -7.36 -5.64
CA PHE A 519 30.70 -7.85 -4.67
C PHE A 519 30.42 -6.84 -3.54
N THR A 520 31.42 -6.05 -3.15
CA THR A 520 31.30 -5.07 -2.06
C THR A 520 30.98 -3.65 -2.51
N ARG A 521 30.60 -3.43 -3.78
CA ARG A 521 30.10 -2.12 -4.25
C ARG A 521 28.81 -1.76 -3.52
N LYS A 522 28.62 -0.46 -3.25
CA LYS A 522 27.42 0.07 -2.56
C LYS A 522 26.09 -0.35 -3.19
N GLN A 523 26.07 -0.61 -4.49
CA GLN A 523 24.87 -1.03 -5.22
C GLN A 523 24.48 -2.50 -5.00
N PHE A 524 25.40 -3.34 -4.50
CA PHE A 524 25.16 -4.75 -4.17
C PHE A 524 25.22 -4.98 -2.65
N LEU A 525 26.07 -4.24 -1.94
CA LEU A 525 26.36 -4.49 -0.54
C LEU A 525 25.23 -4.04 0.40
N LYS A 526 24.84 -4.95 1.30
CA LYS A 526 24.00 -4.68 2.47
C LYS A 526 24.81 -4.91 3.74
N GLY A 527 24.98 -3.87 4.56
CA GLY A 527 25.77 -3.94 5.79
C GLY A 527 27.22 -3.49 5.62
N SER A 528 28.07 -3.83 6.59
CA SER A 528 29.48 -3.44 6.59
C SER A 528 30.31 -4.27 5.61
N ARG A 529 31.29 -3.63 4.96
CA ARG A 529 32.32 -4.32 4.15
C ARG A 529 33.18 -5.25 4.99
N SER A 530 33.31 -5.01 6.30
CA SER A 530 34.14 -5.83 7.19
C SER A 530 33.58 -7.23 7.43
N HIS A 531 32.30 -7.48 7.12
CA HIS A 531 31.71 -8.82 7.29
C HIS A 531 32.11 -9.80 6.21
N TYR A 532 32.69 -9.33 5.09
CA TYR A 532 33.15 -10.18 4.00
C TYR A 532 34.43 -9.57 3.41
N GLY A 533 35.57 -10.06 3.88
CA GLY A 533 36.90 -9.56 3.52
C GLY A 533 37.46 -10.16 2.23
N PRO A 534 38.62 -9.68 1.76
CA PRO A 534 39.34 -10.30 0.64
C PRO A 534 39.68 -11.77 0.88
N GLU A 535 40.03 -12.15 2.11
CA GLU A 535 40.30 -13.55 2.49
C GLU A 535 39.07 -14.45 2.39
N ASP A 536 37.88 -13.93 2.71
CA ASP A 536 36.63 -14.65 2.50
C ASP A 536 36.38 -14.88 1.00
N MET A 537 36.57 -13.83 0.18
CA MET A 537 36.47 -13.96 -1.28
C MET A 537 37.48 -14.98 -1.82
N ARG A 538 38.71 -14.98 -1.32
CA ARG A 538 39.72 -15.96 -1.68
C ARG A 538 39.25 -17.37 -1.35
N ARG A 539 38.88 -17.63 -0.09
CA ARG A 539 38.37 -18.94 0.36
C ARG A 539 37.23 -19.44 -0.54
N ASP A 540 36.31 -18.54 -0.89
CA ASP A 540 35.05 -18.88 -1.54
C ASP A 540 35.17 -19.00 -3.07
N ALA A 541 35.99 -18.17 -3.73
CA ALA A 541 36.13 -18.14 -5.18
C ALA A 541 37.34 -18.92 -5.72
N TRP A 542 38.39 -19.11 -4.93
CA TRP A 542 39.67 -19.67 -5.39
C TRP A 542 39.56 -21.06 -6.05
N PRO A 543 38.77 -22.02 -5.53
CA PRO A 543 38.61 -23.32 -6.18
C PRO A 543 38.14 -23.19 -7.63
N PHE A 544 37.21 -22.27 -7.91
CA PHE A 544 36.62 -22.05 -9.23
C PHE A 544 37.55 -21.29 -10.17
N LEU A 545 38.35 -20.36 -9.64
CA LEU A 545 39.39 -19.65 -10.42
C LEU A 545 40.50 -20.60 -10.87
N ARG A 546 40.81 -21.65 -10.09
CA ARG A 546 41.80 -22.67 -10.47
C ARG A 546 41.31 -23.56 -11.59
N THR A 547 40.03 -23.91 -11.59
CA THR A 547 39.41 -24.83 -12.56
C THR A 547 38.78 -24.11 -13.75
N SER A 548 38.82 -22.77 -13.80
CA SER A 548 38.14 -21.96 -14.82
C SER A 548 36.65 -22.32 -14.96
N SER A 549 35.99 -22.58 -13.85
CA SER A 549 34.54 -22.89 -13.79
C SER A 549 33.77 -21.69 -13.23
N PRO A 550 32.44 -21.62 -13.43
CA PRO A 550 31.62 -20.58 -12.79
C PRO A 550 31.79 -20.61 -11.27
N ILE A 551 31.79 -19.43 -10.64
CA ILE A 551 31.82 -19.34 -9.17
C ILE A 551 30.41 -19.63 -8.65
N GLU A 552 30.30 -20.60 -7.76
CA GLU A 552 29.02 -20.94 -7.13
C GLU A 552 28.61 -19.85 -6.13
N VAL A 553 27.41 -19.31 -6.32
CA VAL A 553 26.79 -18.33 -5.44
C VAL A 553 25.55 -18.95 -4.83
N VAL A 554 25.40 -18.87 -3.51
CA VAL A 554 24.23 -19.40 -2.82
C VAL A 554 23.47 -18.29 -2.14
N LEU A 555 22.15 -18.27 -2.32
CA LEU A 555 21.25 -17.34 -1.66
C LEU A 555 19.99 -18.07 -1.17
N LEU A 556 19.61 -17.81 0.07
CA LEU A 556 18.34 -18.27 0.64
C LEU A 556 17.31 -17.15 0.46
N GLY A 557 16.21 -17.42 -0.24
CA GLY A 557 15.20 -16.41 -0.48
C GLY A 557 14.17 -16.79 -1.53
N PHE A 558 13.32 -15.82 -1.88
CA PHE A 558 12.18 -16.02 -2.76
C PHE A 558 11.22 -17.16 -2.30
N PRO A 559 10.83 -17.25 -1.01
CA PRO A 559 9.94 -18.31 -0.53
C PRO A 559 8.60 -18.30 -1.28
N VAL A 560 7.90 -17.16 -1.17
CA VAL A 560 6.64 -16.77 -1.81
C VAL A 560 6.35 -15.32 -1.41
N LYS A 561 5.44 -14.65 -2.12
CA LYS A 561 4.98 -13.29 -1.79
C LYS A 561 4.21 -13.26 -0.46
N GLN A 562 4.50 -12.30 0.41
CA GLN A 562 3.83 -12.11 1.69
C GLN A 562 2.54 -11.31 1.55
N CYS A 563 1.48 -11.90 0.97
CA CYS A 563 0.23 -11.19 0.67
C CYS A 563 -0.97 -11.54 1.55
N LEU A 564 -0.79 -12.33 2.62
CA LEU A 564 -1.90 -12.94 3.37
C LEU A 564 -2.87 -11.91 3.95
N ASN A 565 -2.36 -10.77 4.43
CA ASN A 565 -3.15 -9.66 4.96
C ASN A 565 -3.42 -8.54 3.95
N ARG A 566 -2.85 -8.59 2.73
CA ARG A 566 -2.90 -7.51 1.71
C ARG A 566 -2.29 -6.16 2.11
N LEU A 567 -1.76 -6.04 3.33
CA LEU A 567 -1.07 -4.83 3.78
C LEU A 567 0.33 -4.74 3.18
N LYS A 568 1.05 -5.89 3.19
CA LYS A 568 2.41 -6.00 2.68
C LYS A 568 2.46 -5.99 1.14
N ALA A 569 1.83 -6.98 0.52
CA ALA A 569 1.87 -7.16 -0.93
C ALA A 569 0.47 -7.25 -1.57
N SER A 570 0.36 -6.73 -2.78
CA SER A 570 -0.89 -6.63 -3.54
C SER A 570 -1.35 -7.97 -4.13
N GLY A 571 -0.51 -9.00 -4.15
CA GLY A 571 -0.75 -10.27 -4.86
C GLY A 571 0.12 -11.42 -4.34
N PRO A 572 -0.25 -12.70 -4.53
CA PRO A 572 0.59 -13.84 -4.17
C PRO A 572 1.72 -14.16 -5.15
N MET A 573 1.65 -13.66 -6.39
CA MET A 573 2.64 -13.97 -7.43
C MET A 573 3.81 -12.98 -7.42
N PRO A 574 4.99 -13.36 -7.94
CA PRO A 574 6.09 -12.43 -8.19
C PRO A 574 5.63 -11.26 -9.06
N ASP A 575 6.08 -10.06 -8.71
CA ASP A 575 5.77 -8.81 -9.39
C ASP A 575 7.06 -8.12 -9.87
N LEU A 576 7.02 -6.85 -10.25
CA LEU A 576 8.19 -6.13 -10.73
C LEU A 576 9.35 -6.12 -9.72
N ALA A 577 9.09 -6.23 -8.41
CA ALA A 577 10.14 -6.28 -7.41
C ALA A 577 11.04 -7.52 -7.58
N GLU A 578 10.43 -8.70 -7.77
CA GLU A 578 11.19 -9.92 -8.01
C GLU A 578 11.91 -9.88 -9.35
N LEU A 579 11.30 -9.34 -10.41
CA LEU A 579 11.98 -9.18 -11.68
C LEU A 579 13.20 -8.25 -11.55
N GLY A 580 13.04 -7.10 -10.90
CA GLY A 580 14.15 -6.17 -10.64
C GLY A 580 15.27 -6.79 -9.80
N ALA A 581 14.93 -7.69 -8.88
CA ALA A 581 15.90 -8.46 -8.10
C ALA A 581 16.72 -9.42 -8.98
N LEU A 582 16.09 -10.07 -9.98
CA LEU A 582 16.80 -10.92 -10.94
C LEU A 582 17.67 -10.11 -11.90
N VAL A 583 17.19 -8.93 -12.34
CA VAL A 583 17.99 -7.98 -13.12
C VAL A 583 19.21 -7.49 -12.32
N ARG A 584 19.10 -7.32 -11.00
CA ARG A 584 20.25 -7.03 -10.12
C ARG A 584 21.27 -8.17 -10.06
N LEU A 585 20.81 -9.42 -10.00
CA LEU A 585 21.71 -10.58 -10.06
C LEU A 585 22.42 -10.65 -11.41
N ARG A 586 21.74 -10.28 -12.50
CA ARG A 586 22.34 -10.16 -13.83
C ARG A 586 23.41 -9.08 -13.87
N GLU A 587 23.17 -7.91 -13.27
CA GLU A 587 24.17 -6.85 -13.17
C GLU A 587 25.48 -7.38 -12.55
N LEU A 588 25.36 -8.17 -11.46
CA LEU A 588 26.50 -8.81 -10.81
C LEU A 588 27.15 -9.89 -11.71
N GLN A 589 26.35 -10.74 -12.36
CA GLN A 589 26.82 -11.74 -13.33
C GLN A 589 27.65 -11.10 -14.45
N THR A 590 27.12 -10.06 -15.09
CA THR A 590 27.78 -9.36 -16.20
C THR A 590 29.09 -8.72 -15.73
N ALA A 591 29.10 -8.10 -14.54
CA ALA A 591 30.31 -7.51 -13.98
C ALA A 591 31.37 -8.58 -13.67
N VAL A 592 30.99 -9.71 -13.07
CA VAL A 592 31.93 -10.79 -12.76
C VAL A 592 32.44 -11.48 -14.03
N SER A 593 31.58 -11.71 -15.03
CA SER A 593 31.97 -12.37 -16.29
C SER A 593 33.03 -11.58 -17.07
N ALA A 594 33.10 -10.26 -16.87
CA ALA A 594 34.16 -9.43 -17.46
C ALA A 594 35.52 -9.53 -16.75
N ILE A 595 35.57 -10.15 -15.56
CA ILE A 595 36.79 -10.40 -14.77
C ILE A 595 37.18 -11.87 -14.86
N HIS A 596 36.20 -12.76 -14.68
CA HIS A 596 36.31 -14.20 -14.75
C HIS A 596 35.30 -14.71 -15.80
N PRO A 597 35.72 -15.00 -17.05
CA PRO A 597 34.82 -15.31 -18.16
C PRO A 597 33.73 -16.36 -17.90
N PRO A 598 33.98 -17.44 -17.14
CA PRO A 598 32.93 -18.39 -16.75
C PRO A 598 31.78 -17.77 -15.93
N GLY A 599 32.01 -16.64 -15.26
CA GLY A 599 31.01 -15.89 -14.50
C GLY A 599 30.60 -16.56 -13.19
N LEU A 600 29.35 -16.37 -12.81
CA LEU A 600 28.71 -16.97 -11.64
C LEU A 600 27.67 -18.02 -12.05
N HIS A 601 27.36 -18.90 -11.11
CA HIS A 601 26.13 -19.71 -11.11
C HIS A 601 25.38 -19.46 -9.79
N PHE A 602 24.14 -18.99 -9.87
CA PHE A 602 23.32 -18.68 -8.69
C PHE A 602 22.43 -19.87 -8.33
N ASN A 603 22.61 -20.38 -7.11
CA ASN A 603 21.72 -21.36 -6.49
C ASN A 603 20.79 -20.63 -5.53
N VAL A 604 19.56 -20.40 -5.97
CA VAL A 604 18.48 -19.84 -5.16
C VAL A 604 17.80 -20.99 -4.42
N LEU A 605 18.07 -21.06 -3.12
CA LEU A 605 17.42 -22.00 -2.23
C LEU A 605 16.10 -21.36 -1.77
N THR A 606 14.98 -21.88 -2.27
CA THR A 606 13.66 -21.42 -1.84
C THR A 606 13.29 -22.11 -0.54
N ASP A 607 12.74 -21.34 0.40
CA ASP A 607 12.36 -21.79 1.74
C ASP A 607 10.83 -21.73 1.95
N GLY A 608 10.07 -21.76 0.86
CA GLY A 608 8.63 -21.57 0.84
C GLY A 608 7.87 -22.57 1.70
N ARG A 609 8.38 -23.81 1.77
CA ARG A 609 7.82 -24.90 2.60
C ARG A 609 8.66 -25.26 3.81
N HIS A 610 9.91 -24.81 3.86
CA HIS A 610 10.90 -25.25 4.83
C HIS A 610 10.63 -24.75 6.25
N PHE A 611 10.41 -23.43 6.41
CA PHE A 611 10.10 -22.81 7.70
C PHE A 611 8.61 -22.78 8.03
N ARG A 612 7.74 -22.96 7.02
CA ARG A 612 6.28 -22.97 7.18
C ARG A 612 5.65 -23.90 6.18
N SER A 613 4.72 -24.73 6.64
CA SER A 613 3.92 -25.55 5.74
C SER A 613 3.07 -24.67 4.82
N ARG A 614 3.30 -24.78 3.51
CA ARG A 614 2.53 -24.10 2.47
C ARG A 614 2.10 -25.09 1.39
N PRO A 615 0.97 -24.88 0.72
CA PRO A 615 0.56 -25.74 -0.38
C PRO A 615 1.57 -25.72 -1.52
N THR A 616 1.95 -26.89 -2.03
CA THR A 616 2.89 -27.05 -3.15
C THR A 616 2.45 -26.28 -4.39
N SER A 617 1.15 -26.15 -4.63
CA SER A 617 0.62 -25.37 -5.76
C SER A 617 1.00 -23.89 -5.70
N VAL A 618 1.12 -23.32 -4.49
CA VAL A 618 1.49 -21.91 -4.31
C VAL A 618 2.99 -21.72 -4.55
N THR A 619 3.83 -22.56 -3.97
CA THR A 619 5.29 -22.47 -4.18
C THR A 619 5.66 -22.80 -5.62
N ALA A 620 5.05 -23.81 -6.23
CA ALA A 620 5.27 -24.16 -7.64
C ALA A 620 4.87 -23.02 -8.60
N ALA A 621 3.72 -22.38 -8.37
CA ALA A 621 3.30 -21.23 -9.18
C ALA A 621 4.27 -20.05 -9.04
N TYR A 622 4.71 -19.77 -7.80
CA TYR A 622 5.67 -18.71 -7.52
C TYR A 622 7.02 -18.96 -8.21
N SER A 623 7.63 -20.14 -8.00
CA SER A 623 8.91 -20.51 -8.62
C SER A 623 8.82 -20.62 -10.13
N GLY A 624 7.70 -21.09 -10.69
CA GLY A 624 7.47 -21.11 -12.14
C GLY A 624 7.51 -19.70 -12.75
N MET A 625 6.95 -18.72 -12.06
CA MET A 625 6.99 -17.32 -12.51
C MET A 625 8.38 -16.70 -12.36
N LEU A 626 9.14 -17.03 -11.30
CA LEU A 626 10.54 -16.60 -11.16
C LEU A 626 11.41 -17.11 -12.32
N ARG A 627 11.25 -18.36 -12.74
CA ARG A 627 11.95 -18.91 -13.91
C ARG A 627 11.62 -18.13 -15.19
N ARG A 628 10.35 -17.78 -15.40
CA ARG A 628 9.97 -16.91 -16.53
C ARG A 628 10.64 -15.53 -16.43
N TYR A 629 10.71 -14.95 -15.24
CA TYR A 629 11.38 -13.67 -15.02
C TYR A 629 12.90 -13.77 -15.17
N SER A 630 13.53 -14.89 -14.87
CA SER A 630 14.97 -15.07 -15.13
C SER A 630 15.28 -15.15 -16.63
N GLU A 631 14.39 -15.74 -17.43
CA GLU A 631 14.51 -15.68 -18.90
C GLU A 631 14.37 -14.24 -19.41
N LEU A 632 13.34 -13.52 -18.96
CA LEU A 632 13.14 -12.10 -19.34
C LEU A 632 14.30 -11.21 -18.90
N ALA A 633 14.88 -11.48 -17.73
CA ALA A 633 16.05 -10.76 -17.27
C ALA A 633 17.30 -11.14 -18.06
N GLY A 634 17.33 -12.26 -18.79
CA GLY A 634 18.53 -12.74 -19.51
C GLY A 634 19.57 -13.41 -18.62
N ILE A 635 19.13 -14.09 -17.55
CA ILE A 635 19.98 -14.81 -16.59
C ILE A 635 19.57 -16.28 -16.40
N GLY A 636 18.58 -16.78 -17.14
CA GLY A 636 18.00 -18.12 -16.98
C GLY A 636 19.04 -19.26 -16.88
N GLU A 637 20.02 -19.28 -17.79
CA GLU A 637 21.07 -20.31 -17.82
C GLU A 637 22.08 -20.23 -16.65
N ARG A 638 22.04 -19.15 -15.86
CA ARG A 638 22.98 -18.87 -14.77
C ARG A 638 22.33 -18.93 -13.40
N ILE A 639 21.06 -19.32 -13.32
CA ILE A 639 20.31 -19.36 -12.06
C ILE A 639 19.46 -20.62 -11.94
N THR A 640 19.50 -21.23 -10.77
CA THR A 640 18.69 -22.40 -10.42
C THR A 640 17.82 -22.05 -9.22
N PHE A 641 16.54 -22.44 -9.26
CA PHE A 641 15.61 -22.33 -8.13
C PHE A 641 15.22 -23.73 -7.65
N THR A 642 15.62 -24.07 -6.43
CA THR A 642 15.40 -25.39 -5.81
C THR A 642 14.94 -25.23 -4.37
N GLU A 643 13.97 -26.00 -3.92
CA GLU A 643 13.58 -26.01 -2.50
C GLU A 643 14.73 -26.58 -1.67
N ILE A 644 15.04 -25.94 -0.54
CA ILE A 644 16.23 -26.30 0.25
C ILE A 644 16.22 -27.76 0.75
N ASP A 645 15.05 -28.28 1.12
CA ASP A 645 14.90 -29.66 1.60
C ASP A 645 15.09 -30.70 0.49
N GLU A 646 14.70 -30.37 -0.75
CA GLU A 646 14.93 -31.23 -1.92
C GLU A 646 16.43 -31.33 -2.20
N LEU A 647 17.12 -30.18 -2.19
CA LEU A 647 18.57 -30.17 -2.38
C LEU A 647 19.31 -30.88 -1.24
N ALA A 648 18.84 -30.75 -0.01
CA ALA A 648 19.45 -31.41 1.13
C ALA A 648 19.32 -32.93 1.05
N ALA A 649 18.16 -33.44 0.67
CA ALA A 649 17.95 -34.87 0.42
C ALA A 649 18.85 -35.41 -0.70
N ASP A 650 19.13 -34.61 -1.74
CA ASP A 650 19.97 -35.02 -2.85
C ASP A 650 21.48 -35.00 -2.52
N ARG A 651 21.92 -34.12 -1.62
CA ARG A 651 23.36 -33.89 -1.36
C ARG A 651 23.89 -34.47 -0.06
N MET A 652 23.03 -34.73 0.92
CA MET A 652 23.44 -35.26 2.21
C MET A 652 23.30 -36.78 2.23
N ASP A 653 24.29 -37.48 2.80
CA ASP A 653 24.30 -38.94 2.94
C ASP A 653 23.50 -39.40 4.18
N ILE A 654 22.31 -38.82 4.39
CA ILE A 654 21.39 -39.13 5.49
C ILE A 654 19.94 -39.03 4.99
N ASP A 655 19.01 -39.71 5.67
CA ASP A 655 17.57 -39.51 5.44
C ASP A 655 17.13 -38.16 6.05
N VAL A 656 17.43 -37.07 5.34
CA VAL A 656 17.10 -35.70 5.76
C VAL A 656 15.61 -35.56 6.12
N PRO A 657 14.63 -36.03 5.29
CA PRO A 657 13.22 -35.94 5.65
C PRO A 657 12.86 -36.66 6.96
N GLY A 658 13.36 -37.88 7.16
CA GLY A 658 13.14 -38.66 8.38
C GLY A 658 13.74 -38.00 9.63
N GLU A 659 15.02 -37.68 9.57
CA GLU A 659 15.76 -37.04 10.67
C GLU A 659 15.16 -35.67 11.05
N ARG A 660 14.81 -34.86 10.04
CA ARG A 660 14.17 -33.56 10.24
C ARG A 660 12.86 -33.69 11.00
N THR A 661 12.01 -34.65 10.62
CA THR A 661 10.73 -34.89 11.28
C THR A 661 10.91 -35.21 12.76
N VAL A 662 11.85 -36.10 13.10
CA VAL A 662 12.14 -36.52 14.47
C VAL A 662 12.68 -35.36 15.31
N ARG A 663 13.70 -34.65 14.81
CA ARG A 663 14.35 -33.54 15.53
C ARG A 663 13.42 -32.35 15.69
N PHE A 664 12.62 -32.03 14.67
CA PHE A 664 11.60 -30.99 14.74
C PHE A 664 10.60 -31.27 15.87
N ALA A 665 10.04 -32.49 15.93
CA ALA A 665 9.10 -32.88 16.98
C ALA A 665 9.72 -32.83 18.40
N ARG A 666 11.02 -33.10 18.53
CA ARG A 666 11.76 -32.94 19.78
C ARG A 666 11.86 -31.46 20.20
N TYR A 667 12.38 -30.60 19.33
CA TYR A 667 12.52 -29.18 19.66
C TYR A 667 11.18 -28.47 19.86
N ARG A 668 10.16 -28.83 19.08
CA ARG A 668 8.81 -28.29 19.23
C ARG A 668 8.23 -28.58 20.62
N ARG A 669 8.34 -29.84 21.09
CA ARG A 669 7.92 -30.23 22.44
C ARG A 669 8.71 -29.51 23.52
N LEU A 670 10.02 -29.38 23.35
CA LEU A 670 10.88 -28.67 24.29
C LEU A 670 10.44 -27.20 24.46
N PHE A 671 10.14 -26.51 23.36
CA PHE A 671 9.63 -25.14 23.41
C PHE A 671 8.23 -25.06 24.03
N ASP A 672 7.30 -25.98 23.68
CA ASP A 672 5.96 -26.02 24.28
C ASP A 672 6.00 -26.24 25.80
N GLU A 673 6.86 -27.14 26.27
CA GLU A 673 7.03 -27.42 27.70
C GLU A 673 7.57 -26.20 28.45
N THR A 674 8.57 -25.53 27.86
CA THR A 674 9.21 -24.34 28.44
C THR A 674 8.25 -23.15 28.49
N LEU A 675 7.34 -23.04 27.50
CA LEU A 675 6.43 -21.91 27.33
C LEU A 675 5.01 -22.17 27.88
N ARG A 676 4.74 -23.31 28.53
CA ARG A 676 3.40 -23.75 28.95
C ARG A 676 2.60 -22.74 29.79
N GLY A 677 3.27 -21.84 30.50
CA GLY A 677 2.64 -20.80 31.34
C GLY A 677 2.34 -19.47 30.64
N PHE A 678 2.66 -19.33 29.36
CA PHE A 678 2.49 -18.07 28.62
C PHE A 678 1.29 -18.16 27.67
N ASP A 679 0.34 -17.23 27.82
CA ASP A 679 -0.68 -16.97 26.81
C ASP A 679 -0.43 -15.59 26.18
N ILE A 680 -0.14 -15.59 24.87
CA ILE A 680 0.07 -14.37 24.09
C ILE A 680 -1.20 -13.52 23.94
N THR A 681 -2.36 -14.00 24.39
CA THR A 681 -3.66 -13.32 24.27
C THR A 681 -4.22 -12.77 25.57
N ASP A 682 -3.55 -12.98 26.71
CA ASP A 682 -3.95 -12.40 27.99
C ASP A 682 -3.47 -10.94 28.09
N ASP A 683 -2.15 -10.74 28.11
CA ASP A 683 -1.48 -9.44 28.04
C ASP A 683 -0.28 -9.60 27.10
N PRO A 684 -0.45 -9.33 25.79
CA PRO A 684 0.56 -9.73 24.80
C PRO A 684 1.94 -9.16 25.08
N LEU A 685 2.03 -7.88 25.48
CA LEU A 685 3.30 -7.21 25.72
C LEU A 685 3.98 -7.72 26.99
N ARG A 686 3.21 -7.90 28.07
CA ARG A 686 3.73 -8.48 29.31
C ARG A 686 4.17 -9.93 29.12
N THR A 687 3.42 -10.71 28.35
CA THR A 687 3.80 -12.08 27.98
C THR A 687 5.13 -12.10 27.24
N LEU A 688 5.34 -11.23 26.25
CA LEU A 688 6.61 -11.14 25.53
C LEU A 688 7.77 -10.72 26.43
N ALA A 689 7.56 -9.76 27.33
CA ALA A 689 8.57 -9.37 28.32
C ALA A 689 8.95 -10.53 29.24
N GLY A 690 7.96 -11.27 29.76
CA GLY A 690 8.21 -12.43 30.61
C GLY A 690 8.95 -13.57 29.90
N VAL A 691 8.79 -13.74 28.58
CA VAL A 691 9.60 -14.69 27.80
C VAL A 691 11.05 -14.24 27.69
N ALA A 692 11.29 -12.93 27.52
CA ALA A 692 12.64 -12.38 27.49
C ALA A 692 13.35 -12.57 28.84
N GLU A 693 12.64 -12.38 29.94
CA GLU A 693 13.14 -12.68 31.30
C GLU A 693 13.45 -14.16 31.46
N LEU A 694 12.51 -15.04 31.06
CA LEU A 694 12.71 -16.49 31.10
C LEU A 694 13.98 -16.90 30.35
N ALA A 695 14.26 -16.31 29.19
CA ALA A 695 15.45 -16.62 28.39
C ALA A 695 16.77 -16.45 29.17
N THR A 696 16.80 -15.57 30.18
CA THR A 696 17.97 -15.34 31.04
C THR A 696 18.04 -16.28 32.25
N ALA A 697 16.93 -16.93 32.59
CA ALA A 697 16.78 -17.77 33.77
C ALA A 697 16.65 -19.27 33.46
N VAL A 698 16.71 -19.67 32.18
CA VAL A 698 16.60 -21.10 31.81
C VAL A 698 17.83 -21.88 32.26
N ASP A 699 17.60 -22.94 33.03
CA ASP A 699 18.63 -23.89 33.47
C ASP A 699 18.45 -25.30 32.88
N GLY A 700 19.48 -26.14 33.03
CA GLY A 700 19.45 -27.56 32.64
C GLY A 700 20.19 -27.90 31.33
N PRO A 701 20.05 -29.14 30.82
CA PRO A 701 20.89 -29.66 29.73
C PRO A 701 20.66 -28.95 28.39
N TYR A 702 19.56 -28.21 28.23
CA TYR A 702 19.24 -27.43 27.02
C TYR A 702 19.30 -25.92 27.24
N ALA A 703 19.79 -25.45 28.40
CA ALA A 703 19.77 -24.04 28.80
C ALA A 703 20.33 -23.10 27.71
N ALA A 704 21.52 -23.38 27.18
CA ALA A 704 22.14 -22.53 26.17
C ALA A 704 21.35 -22.45 24.85
N VAL A 705 20.70 -23.55 24.43
CA VAL A 705 19.89 -23.60 23.21
C VAL A 705 18.57 -22.85 23.40
N LEU A 706 17.94 -23.05 24.55
CA LEU A 706 16.71 -22.38 24.94
C LEU A 706 16.93 -20.88 25.12
N ALA A 707 17.95 -20.47 25.88
CA ALA A 707 18.29 -19.06 26.10
C ALA A 707 18.47 -18.30 24.78
N ARG A 708 19.24 -18.85 23.82
CA ARG A 708 19.42 -18.22 22.49
C ARG A 708 18.12 -18.12 21.70
N SER A 709 17.29 -19.15 21.72
CA SER A 709 16.05 -19.21 20.92
C SER A 709 14.94 -18.34 21.51
N LEU A 710 14.78 -18.37 22.84
CA LEU A 710 13.82 -17.55 23.56
C LEU A 710 14.21 -16.08 23.57
N GLY A 711 15.51 -15.76 23.60
CA GLY A 711 16.00 -14.38 23.53
C GLY A 711 15.60 -13.64 22.24
N VAL A 712 15.41 -14.35 21.13
CA VAL A 712 14.95 -13.76 19.85
C VAL A 712 13.45 -13.94 19.59
N LEU A 713 12.75 -14.73 20.42
CA LEU A 713 11.33 -15.04 20.23
C LEU A 713 10.46 -13.77 20.21
N PRO A 714 10.59 -12.81 21.14
CA PRO A 714 9.75 -11.60 21.12
C PRO A 714 9.84 -10.83 19.81
N GLU A 715 11.06 -10.53 19.33
CA GLU A 715 11.26 -9.81 18.08
C GLU A 715 10.70 -10.57 16.87
N MET A 716 10.84 -11.90 16.87
CA MET A 716 10.29 -12.74 15.82
C MET A 716 8.76 -12.77 15.84
N VAL A 717 8.13 -12.81 17.01
CA VAL A 717 6.66 -12.73 17.14
C VAL A 717 6.18 -11.40 16.59
N MET A 718 6.85 -10.31 16.97
CA MET A 718 6.52 -8.97 16.51
C MET A 718 6.51 -8.87 14.99
N SER A 719 7.57 -9.34 14.33
CA SER A 719 7.61 -9.39 12.86
C SER A 719 6.59 -10.37 12.24
N MET A 720 6.30 -11.48 12.94
CA MET A 720 5.46 -12.57 12.45
C MET A 720 3.97 -12.19 12.38
N VAL A 721 3.45 -11.33 13.26
CA VAL A 721 2.02 -10.94 13.25
C VAL A 721 1.59 -10.37 11.90
N TYR A 722 2.51 -9.70 11.19
CA TYR A 722 2.25 -9.13 9.85
C TYR A 722 2.44 -10.13 8.70
N SER A 723 2.71 -11.38 9.01
CA SER A 723 3.05 -12.44 8.04
C SER A 723 2.11 -13.64 8.14
N VAL A 724 1.04 -13.54 8.95
CA VAL A 724 0.00 -14.57 9.10
C VAL A 724 -1.32 -14.10 8.50
N SER A 725 -2.22 -15.05 8.25
CA SER A 725 -3.56 -14.73 7.75
C SER A 725 -4.45 -14.20 8.87
N VAL A 726 -5.30 -13.24 8.52
CA VAL A 726 -6.38 -12.75 9.39
C VAL A 726 -7.65 -13.52 9.07
N PRO A 727 -8.40 -14.04 10.06
CA PRO A 727 -9.75 -14.55 9.83
C PRO A 727 -10.60 -13.44 9.21
N LEU A 728 -11.11 -13.65 8.00
CA LEU A 728 -11.87 -12.63 7.26
C LEU A 728 -13.38 -12.83 7.49
N PRO A 729 -14.09 -11.86 8.08
CA PRO A 729 -15.55 -11.89 8.17
C PRO A 729 -16.19 -11.95 6.78
N ARG A 730 -17.37 -12.57 6.70
CA ARG A 730 -18.12 -12.59 5.44
C ARG A 730 -18.43 -11.16 5.02
N ARG A 731 -18.27 -10.87 3.72
CA ARG A 731 -18.60 -9.58 3.10
C ARG A 731 -17.78 -8.38 3.60
N MET A 732 -16.55 -8.62 4.05
CA MET A 732 -15.58 -7.54 4.30
C MET A 732 -14.46 -7.57 3.27
N ASN A 733 -14.04 -6.38 2.85
CA ASN A 733 -12.82 -6.22 2.08
C ASN A 733 -11.61 -6.61 2.96
N ARG A 734 -10.71 -7.44 2.42
CA ARG A 734 -9.57 -7.95 3.17
C ARG A 734 -8.59 -6.86 3.59
N LEU A 735 -8.34 -5.86 2.74
CA LEU A 735 -7.44 -4.76 3.07
C LEU A 735 -8.00 -4.00 4.27
N SER A 736 -9.27 -3.59 4.22
CA SER A 736 -9.93 -2.85 5.30
C SER A 736 -9.93 -3.62 6.61
N TRP A 737 -10.31 -4.89 6.55
CA TRP A 737 -10.32 -5.73 7.75
C TRP A 737 -8.92 -5.89 8.33
N SER A 738 -7.91 -6.14 7.49
CA SER A 738 -6.53 -6.24 7.94
C SER A 738 -6.03 -4.93 8.55
N ARG A 739 -6.41 -3.77 8.01
CA ARG A 739 -6.03 -2.46 8.58
C ARG A 739 -6.61 -2.28 9.99
N LEU A 740 -7.89 -2.59 10.18
CA LEU A 740 -8.53 -2.52 11.50
C LEU A 740 -7.88 -3.46 12.52
N VAL A 741 -7.61 -4.70 12.11
CA VAL A 741 -6.98 -5.71 12.98
C VAL A 741 -5.54 -5.32 13.35
N HIS A 742 -4.74 -4.84 12.39
CA HIS A 742 -3.33 -4.51 12.61
C HIS A 742 -3.06 -3.06 13.00
N ALA A 743 -4.09 -2.22 13.15
CA ALA A 743 -3.91 -0.85 13.64
C ALA A 743 -3.19 -0.81 15.00
N ASP A 744 -3.56 -1.75 15.87
CA ASP A 744 -2.87 -2.04 17.13
C ASP A 744 -3.11 -3.51 17.49
N VAL A 745 -2.31 -4.42 16.91
CA VAL A 745 -2.58 -5.87 17.01
C VAL A 745 -2.47 -6.41 18.44
N TYR A 746 -1.82 -5.68 19.34
CA TYR A 746 -1.59 -6.08 20.73
C TYR A 746 -2.66 -5.57 21.70
N ASP A 747 -3.48 -4.59 21.30
CA ASP A 747 -4.60 -4.14 22.12
C ASP A 747 -5.77 -5.14 22.04
N LEU A 748 -5.93 -5.89 23.14
CA LEU A 748 -7.00 -6.84 23.38
C LEU A 748 -7.98 -6.38 24.47
N THR A 749 -8.00 -5.09 24.81
CA THR A 749 -8.86 -4.57 25.88
C THR A 749 -10.35 -4.54 25.49
N GLU A 750 -11.21 -4.26 26.47
CA GLU A 750 -12.67 -4.20 26.26
C GLU A 750 -13.12 -3.04 25.36
N ARG A 751 -12.28 -2.00 25.21
CA ARG A 751 -12.53 -0.84 24.33
C ARG A 751 -12.57 -1.21 22.85
N VAL A 752 -11.96 -2.34 22.47
CA VAL A 752 -11.89 -2.82 21.09
C VAL A 752 -13.16 -3.61 20.75
N ALA A 753 -13.72 -3.36 19.56
CA ALA A 753 -14.87 -4.11 19.08
C ALA A 753 -14.64 -5.64 19.18
N PRO A 754 -15.61 -6.43 19.69
CA PRO A 754 -15.39 -7.84 19.99
C PRO A 754 -14.85 -8.67 18.82
N ASP A 755 -15.30 -8.39 17.60
CA ASP A 755 -14.88 -9.10 16.39
C ASP A 755 -13.41 -8.80 16.04
N VAL A 756 -12.99 -7.55 16.21
CA VAL A 756 -11.60 -7.11 15.99
C VAL A 756 -10.70 -7.73 17.06
N ARG A 757 -11.12 -7.69 18.34
CA ARG A 757 -10.40 -8.34 19.46
C ARG A 757 -10.18 -9.83 19.20
N ARG A 758 -11.22 -10.57 18.77
CA ARG A 758 -11.09 -12.00 18.42
C ARG A 758 -10.12 -12.23 17.25
N ALA A 759 -10.13 -11.37 16.24
CA ALA A 759 -9.21 -11.47 15.12
C ALA A 759 -7.76 -11.14 15.50
N ARG A 760 -7.51 -10.14 16.36
CA ARG A 760 -6.19 -9.83 16.93
C ARG A 760 -5.64 -11.00 17.73
N ALA A 761 -6.44 -11.56 18.64
CA ALA A 761 -6.07 -12.76 19.39
C ALA A 761 -5.72 -13.95 18.47
N ALA A 762 -6.48 -14.14 17.39
CA ALA A 762 -6.18 -15.19 16.41
C ALA A 762 -4.87 -14.94 15.63
N VAL A 763 -4.57 -13.69 15.29
CA VAL A 763 -3.28 -13.30 14.66
C VAL A 763 -2.13 -13.57 15.62
N LEU A 764 -2.22 -13.13 16.87
CA LEU A 764 -1.19 -13.32 17.90
C LEU A 764 -0.91 -14.81 18.15
N ARG A 765 -1.94 -15.64 18.35
CA ARG A 765 -1.76 -17.10 18.52
C ARG A 765 -1.10 -17.75 17.31
N ARG A 766 -1.49 -17.37 16.09
CA ARG A 766 -0.87 -17.90 14.87
C ARG A 766 0.59 -17.48 14.75
N ALA A 767 0.88 -16.22 15.09
CA ALA A 767 2.24 -15.71 15.05
C ALA A 767 3.12 -16.42 16.06
N TRP A 768 2.66 -16.56 17.30
CA TRP A 768 3.31 -17.31 18.38
C TRP A 768 3.68 -18.73 17.95
N HIS A 769 2.70 -19.53 17.51
CA HIS A 769 2.97 -20.90 17.08
C HIS A 769 3.92 -20.97 15.88
N ASN A 770 3.75 -20.10 14.88
CA ASN A 770 4.64 -20.07 13.72
C ASN A 770 6.08 -19.71 14.08
N VAL A 771 6.30 -18.85 15.08
CA VAL A 771 7.65 -18.53 15.55
C VAL A 771 8.25 -19.73 16.27
N ILE A 772 7.48 -20.47 17.08
CA ILE A 772 8.01 -21.68 17.72
C ILE A 772 8.38 -22.73 16.66
N ASP A 773 7.54 -22.93 15.63
CA ASP A 773 7.87 -23.82 14.50
C ASP A 773 9.14 -23.35 13.76
N TYR A 774 9.30 -22.04 13.59
CA TYR A 774 10.48 -21.45 12.96
C TYR A 774 11.73 -21.70 13.79
N LEU A 775 11.68 -21.45 15.11
CA LEU A 775 12.79 -21.69 16.03
C LEU A 775 13.17 -23.18 16.06
N ALA A 776 12.18 -24.09 16.08
CA ALA A 776 12.43 -25.51 15.99
C ALA A 776 13.15 -25.88 14.69
N THR A 777 12.69 -25.32 13.56
CA THR A 777 13.35 -25.49 12.26
C THR A 777 14.80 -25.03 12.29
N MET A 778 15.07 -23.82 12.78
CA MET A 778 16.45 -23.31 12.86
C MET A 778 17.40 -24.24 13.63
N ARG A 779 16.91 -24.88 14.71
CA ARG A 779 17.73 -25.84 15.48
C ARG A 779 17.94 -27.15 14.74
N VAL A 780 16.94 -27.60 13.98
CA VAL A 780 17.10 -28.76 13.10
C VAL A 780 18.15 -28.46 12.02
N ASP A 781 18.11 -27.28 11.42
CA ASP A 781 19.04 -26.90 10.34
C ASP A 781 20.49 -26.82 10.84
N GLU A 782 20.69 -26.32 12.07
CA GLU A 782 21.99 -26.34 12.77
C GLU A 782 22.46 -27.78 13.03
N ASP A 783 21.60 -28.64 13.60
CA ASP A 783 21.96 -30.02 13.93
C ASP A 783 22.22 -30.90 12.71
N LEU A 784 21.59 -30.60 11.57
CA LEU A 784 21.77 -31.30 10.30
C LEU A 784 22.82 -30.66 9.39
N ALA A 785 23.47 -29.59 9.84
CA ALA A 785 24.50 -28.88 9.09
C ALA A 785 24.04 -28.46 7.68
N TYR A 786 22.84 -27.90 7.55
CA TYR A 786 22.35 -27.34 6.27
C TYR A 786 23.30 -26.31 5.65
N ASP A 787 24.13 -25.69 6.48
CA ASP A 787 25.18 -24.77 6.05
C ASP A 787 26.30 -25.44 5.24
N ASP A 788 26.42 -26.76 5.26
CA ASP A 788 27.48 -27.54 4.58
C ASP A 788 27.08 -28.04 3.19
N LEU A 789 25.85 -27.77 2.72
CA LEU A 789 25.34 -28.18 1.39
C LEU A 789 26.20 -27.70 0.20
N PHE A 790 27.05 -26.72 0.43
CA PHE A 790 27.94 -26.12 -0.56
C PHE A 790 29.28 -25.77 0.10
N PRO A 791 30.28 -26.67 0.12
CA PRO A 791 31.52 -26.44 0.86
C PRO A 791 32.33 -25.24 0.36
N HIS A 792 32.26 -24.92 -0.95
CA HIS A 792 32.87 -23.73 -1.54
C HIS A 792 31.80 -22.91 -2.27
N ARG A 793 31.57 -21.68 -1.82
CA ARG A 793 30.56 -20.78 -2.40
C ARG A 793 30.76 -19.35 -1.94
N VAL A 794 30.33 -18.38 -2.74
CA VAL A 794 30.02 -17.05 -2.22
C VAL A 794 28.60 -17.08 -1.66
N ARG A 795 28.44 -16.89 -0.34
CA ARG A 795 27.12 -16.85 0.29
C ARG A 795 26.56 -15.44 0.33
N LEU A 796 25.55 -15.17 -0.49
CA LEU A 796 24.77 -13.94 -0.39
C LEU A 796 23.76 -14.05 0.75
N THR A 797 23.63 -12.99 1.54
CA THR A 797 22.66 -12.94 2.64
C THR A 797 21.91 -11.63 2.67
N VAL A 798 20.64 -11.69 3.02
CA VAL A 798 19.82 -10.49 3.29
C VAL A 798 20.03 -9.94 4.70
N ASN A 799 20.71 -10.68 5.57
CA ASN A 799 21.12 -10.24 6.91
C ASN A 799 22.44 -9.45 6.83
N ALA A 800 22.44 -8.21 7.30
CA ALA A 800 23.55 -7.26 7.12
C ALA A 800 24.78 -7.54 8.01
N ALA A 801 24.72 -8.51 8.91
CA ALA A 801 25.64 -8.60 10.05
C ALA A 801 26.16 -10.02 10.38
N THR A 802 26.27 -10.89 9.38
CA THR A 802 26.88 -12.22 9.58
C THR A 802 28.29 -12.25 8.99
N PRO A 803 29.35 -12.35 9.81
CA PRO A 803 30.71 -12.51 9.32
C PRO A 803 30.87 -13.72 8.38
N GLY A 804 31.74 -13.61 7.39
CA GLY A 804 31.97 -14.64 6.36
C GLY A 804 30.85 -14.76 5.33
N ARG A 805 29.82 -13.91 5.38
CA ARG A 805 28.72 -13.88 4.39
C ARG A 805 28.64 -12.51 3.72
N CYS A 806 28.43 -12.49 2.41
CA CYS A 806 28.34 -11.26 1.64
C CYS A 806 26.90 -10.71 1.70
N GLY A 807 26.69 -9.65 2.48
CA GLY A 807 25.39 -9.00 2.56
C GLY A 807 24.96 -8.40 1.22
N PHE A 808 23.74 -8.69 0.78
CA PHE A 808 23.23 -8.34 -0.56
C PHE A 808 21.95 -7.50 -0.52
N THR A 809 21.87 -6.48 -1.37
CA THR A 809 20.67 -5.66 -1.59
C THR A 809 20.13 -5.88 -3.00
N TYR A 810 18.89 -6.34 -3.11
CA TYR A 810 18.25 -6.57 -4.41
C TYR A 810 17.86 -5.25 -5.10
N LEU A 811 17.15 -4.39 -4.37
CA LEU A 811 16.65 -3.12 -4.86
C LEU A 811 17.21 -2.01 -3.97
N GLY A 812 18.05 -1.14 -4.54
CA GLY A 812 18.70 -0.07 -3.79
C GLY A 812 17.68 0.85 -3.12
N GLY A 813 17.95 1.29 -1.89
CA GLY A 813 17.13 2.29 -1.20
C GLY A 813 15.79 1.81 -0.64
N SER A 814 15.47 0.50 -0.74
CA SER A 814 14.38 -0.11 0.04
C SER A 814 14.94 -0.99 1.15
N GLY A 815 14.32 -0.89 2.33
CA GLY A 815 14.58 -1.75 3.47
C GLY A 815 14.02 -3.16 3.34
N LEU A 816 13.07 -3.35 2.43
CA LEU A 816 12.28 -4.55 2.27
C LEU A 816 12.87 -5.49 1.22
N LEU A 817 12.61 -6.78 1.40
CA LEU A 817 12.90 -7.79 0.38
C LEU A 817 11.78 -7.79 -0.68
N PRO A 818 12.09 -8.19 -1.93
CA PRO A 818 11.11 -8.19 -3.02
C PRO A 818 9.78 -8.88 -2.65
N TRP A 819 9.86 -10.02 -1.96
CA TRP A 819 8.71 -10.83 -1.56
C TRP A 819 7.98 -10.32 -0.31
N GLN A 820 8.46 -9.27 0.34
CA GLN A 820 7.87 -8.67 1.56
C GLN A 820 7.00 -7.45 1.27
N GLY A 821 6.95 -6.97 0.03
CA GLY A 821 6.14 -5.82 -0.37
C GLY A 821 5.61 -5.94 -1.80
N THR A 822 5.16 -4.82 -2.35
CA THR A 822 4.73 -4.69 -3.75
C THR A 822 5.78 -3.92 -4.55
N GLY A 823 6.09 -4.40 -5.76
CA GLY A 823 6.95 -3.69 -6.71
C GLY A 823 6.39 -2.34 -7.14
N VAL A 824 7.26 -1.33 -7.23
CA VAL A 824 6.88 0.05 -7.54
C VAL A 824 7.95 0.72 -8.40
N LEU A 825 7.54 1.63 -9.30
CA LEU A 825 8.44 2.65 -9.85
C LEU A 825 8.25 3.94 -9.06
N ASP A 826 9.31 4.43 -8.41
CA ASP A 826 9.25 5.70 -7.68
C ASP A 826 9.07 6.91 -8.63
N GLU A 827 8.90 8.12 -8.09
CA GLU A 827 8.76 9.36 -8.86
C GLU A 827 9.91 9.64 -9.84
N ARG A 828 11.05 8.95 -9.74
CA ARG A 828 12.23 9.09 -10.60
C ARG A 828 12.40 7.93 -11.59
N GLY A 829 11.45 6.98 -11.60
CA GLY A 829 11.50 5.77 -12.42
C GLY A 829 12.41 4.69 -11.86
N HIS A 830 12.75 4.72 -10.55
CA HIS A 830 13.51 3.63 -9.96
C HIS A 830 12.60 2.50 -9.50
N VAL A 831 12.98 1.26 -9.80
CA VAL A 831 12.37 0.09 -9.19
C VAL A 831 12.70 0.04 -7.71
N ALA A 832 11.65 -0.07 -6.90
CA ALA A 832 11.73 -0.27 -5.47
C ALA A 832 10.63 -1.25 -5.02
N VAL A 833 10.54 -1.44 -3.70
CA VAL A 833 9.50 -2.22 -3.04
C VAL A 833 9.04 -1.44 -1.81
N ASP A 834 7.73 -1.38 -1.61
CA ASP A 834 7.07 -0.78 -0.44
C ASP A 834 5.80 -1.58 -0.10
N PHE A 835 5.20 -1.31 1.06
CA PHE A 835 3.97 -1.95 1.47
C PHE A 835 2.78 -1.49 0.64
N ALA A 836 1.94 -2.42 0.19
CA ALA A 836 0.74 -2.14 -0.60
C ALA A 836 -0.16 -1.08 0.04
N VAL A 837 -0.36 -1.14 1.37
CA VAL A 837 -1.18 -0.16 2.10
C VAL A 837 -0.55 1.25 2.11
N SER A 838 0.78 1.34 2.18
CA SER A 838 1.51 2.60 2.09
C SER A 838 1.36 3.21 0.69
N LEU A 839 1.59 2.41 -0.35
CA LEU A 839 1.48 2.84 -1.74
C LEU A 839 0.08 3.40 -2.05
N LEU A 840 -0.98 2.73 -1.58
CA LEU A 840 -2.35 3.21 -1.74
C LEU A 840 -2.61 4.54 -1.00
N ASP A 841 -2.16 4.67 0.26
CA ASP A 841 -2.26 5.93 1.02
C ASP A 841 -1.56 7.09 0.30
N GLN A 842 -0.39 6.81 -0.27
CA GLN A 842 0.48 7.78 -0.94
C GLN A 842 0.02 8.13 -2.37
N GLY A 843 -1.11 7.58 -2.82
CA GLY A 843 -1.69 7.92 -4.12
C GLY A 843 -1.02 7.24 -5.31
N PHE A 844 -0.38 6.09 -5.09
CA PHE A 844 0.05 5.23 -6.19
C PHE A 844 -1.15 4.47 -6.77
N VAL A 845 -1.11 4.23 -8.09
CA VAL A 845 -2.11 3.48 -8.83
C VAL A 845 -1.54 2.15 -9.34
N PRO A 846 -2.35 1.10 -9.42
CA PRO A 846 -1.92 -0.20 -9.91
C PRO A 846 -1.67 -0.20 -11.43
N VAL A 847 -0.65 -0.94 -11.85
CA VAL A 847 -0.33 -1.20 -13.25
C VAL A 847 -0.43 -2.70 -13.50
N TYR A 848 -1.27 -3.09 -14.43
CA TYR A 848 -1.44 -4.48 -14.85
C TYR A 848 -0.64 -4.73 -16.13
N SER A 849 0.04 -5.87 -16.18
CA SER A 849 0.81 -6.32 -17.34
C SER A 849 0.32 -7.70 -17.81
N PRO A 850 0.26 -7.95 -19.13
CA PRO A 850 0.01 -9.28 -19.69
C PRO A 850 1.03 -10.32 -19.24
N LEU A 851 2.24 -9.91 -18.84
CA LEU A 851 3.26 -10.82 -18.31
C LEU A 851 2.79 -11.55 -17.06
N LEU A 852 1.96 -10.90 -16.22
CA LEU A 852 1.43 -11.46 -14.98
C LEU A 852 -0.07 -11.79 -15.03
N GLY A 853 -0.81 -11.07 -15.89
CA GLY A 853 -2.24 -11.21 -16.04
C GLY A 853 -3.05 -10.25 -15.16
N PRO A 854 -4.39 -10.30 -15.22
CA PRO A 854 -5.26 -9.25 -14.69
C PRO A 854 -5.62 -9.41 -13.20
N ARG A 855 -5.18 -10.49 -12.54
CA ARG A 855 -5.64 -10.84 -11.18
C ARG A 855 -4.92 -10.08 -10.06
N GLN A 856 -3.75 -9.52 -10.34
CA GLN A 856 -2.99 -8.69 -9.42
C GLN A 856 -2.21 -7.64 -10.22
N PRO A 857 -1.89 -6.48 -9.64
CA PRO A 857 -0.98 -5.54 -10.27
C PRO A 857 0.41 -6.17 -10.43
N TRP A 858 1.09 -5.82 -11.52
CA TRP A 858 2.48 -6.15 -11.76
C TRP A 858 3.44 -5.14 -11.10
N LEU A 859 3.01 -3.88 -10.99
CA LEU A 859 3.66 -2.87 -10.17
C LEU A 859 2.65 -1.79 -9.75
N MET A 860 3.10 -0.86 -8.92
CA MET A 860 2.42 0.39 -8.63
C MET A 860 3.24 1.58 -9.20
N VAL A 861 2.58 2.68 -9.56
CA VAL A 861 3.22 3.92 -10.02
C VAL A 861 2.55 5.14 -9.40
N PRO A 862 3.25 6.28 -9.21
CA PRO A 862 2.62 7.51 -8.77
C PRO A 862 1.51 7.91 -9.74
N ALA A 863 0.35 8.34 -9.24
CA ALA A 863 -0.72 8.82 -10.13
C ALA A 863 -0.26 9.99 -11.03
N GLY A 864 0.73 10.78 -10.56
CA GLY A 864 1.48 11.81 -11.29
C GLY A 864 2.10 11.36 -12.62
N ARG A 865 2.36 10.07 -12.77
CA ARG A 865 2.99 9.47 -13.95
C ARG A 865 1.99 8.79 -14.87
N THR A 866 0.70 9.09 -14.70
CA THR A 866 -0.39 8.49 -15.47
C THR A 866 -1.30 9.53 -16.10
N GLY A 867 -1.70 9.27 -17.35
CA GLY A 867 -2.55 10.16 -18.14
C GLY A 867 -3.81 9.46 -18.63
N VAL A 868 -4.89 10.23 -18.77
CA VAL A 868 -6.01 9.82 -19.62
C VAL A 868 -5.60 10.20 -21.05
N PRO A 869 -5.64 9.28 -22.03
CA PRO A 869 -5.41 9.59 -23.42
C PRO A 869 -6.29 10.74 -23.90
N GLY A 870 -5.78 11.53 -24.85
CA GLY A 870 -6.58 12.56 -25.51
C GLY A 870 -7.80 11.94 -26.22
N THR A 871 -8.82 12.76 -26.46
CA THR A 871 -10.00 12.38 -27.25
C THR A 871 -9.56 11.91 -28.64
N GLY A 872 -9.82 10.64 -28.97
CA GLY A 872 -9.45 10.03 -30.25
C GLY A 872 -8.32 9.00 -30.20
N ALA A 873 -7.75 8.71 -29.02
CA ALA A 873 -6.83 7.58 -28.89
C ALA A 873 -7.53 6.24 -29.19
N GLU A 874 -6.85 5.34 -29.89
CA GLU A 874 -7.39 4.05 -30.34
C GLU A 874 -7.83 3.15 -29.18
N GLU A 875 -7.16 3.25 -28.03
CA GLU A 875 -7.48 2.43 -26.87
C GLU A 875 -7.81 3.29 -25.63
N PRO A 876 -9.02 3.16 -25.07
CA PRO A 876 -9.44 3.90 -23.88
C PRO A 876 -8.72 3.44 -22.59
N GLY A 877 -8.77 4.28 -21.55
CA GLY A 877 -8.28 3.97 -20.21
C GLY A 877 -6.97 4.66 -19.84
N MET A 878 -6.50 4.47 -18.61
CA MET A 878 -5.27 5.13 -18.12
C MET A 878 -4.01 4.60 -18.82
N ARG A 879 -3.09 5.51 -19.15
CA ARG A 879 -1.76 5.19 -19.70
C ARG A 879 -0.65 5.61 -18.76
N LEU A 880 0.44 4.86 -18.79
CA LEU A 880 1.71 5.24 -18.19
C LEU A 880 2.40 6.26 -19.10
N ASP A 881 3.02 7.29 -18.52
CA ASP A 881 3.88 8.20 -19.28
C ASP A 881 5.03 7.42 -19.94
N GLY A 882 5.11 7.46 -21.27
CA GLY A 882 6.10 6.71 -22.04
C GLY A 882 7.54 7.14 -21.77
N SER A 883 7.80 8.43 -21.50
CA SER A 883 9.13 8.94 -21.15
C SER A 883 9.55 8.46 -19.76
N PHE A 884 8.59 8.40 -18.83
CA PHE A 884 8.80 7.83 -17.50
C PHE A 884 9.08 6.33 -17.57
N ALA A 885 8.30 5.58 -18.37
CA ALA A 885 8.50 4.15 -18.59
C ALA A 885 9.86 3.86 -19.22
N ALA A 886 10.25 4.60 -20.26
CA ALA A 886 11.55 4.46 -20.90
C ALA A 886 12.73 4.75 -19.95
N GLY A 887 12.51 5.53 -18.88
CA GLY A 887 13.49 5.83 -17.86
C GLY A 887 13.60 4.80 -16.72
N ALA A 888 12.82 3.71 -16.76
CA ALA A 888 12.79 2.69 -15.72
C ALA A 888 14.16 2.04 -15.49
N ARG A 889 14.63 2.03 -14.25
CA ARG A 889 15.97 1.51 -13.90
C ARG A 889 16.07 1.08 -12.44
N LEU A 890 17.12 0.35 -12.09
CA LEU A 890 17.36 0.00 -10.68
C LEU A 890 18.01 1.17 -9.94
N ARG A 891 17.61 1.39 -8.68
CA ARG A 891 18.23 2.41 -7.83
C ARG A 891 19.67 2.03 -7.46
N ARG A 892 20.58 2.99 -7.57
CA ARG A 892 21.97 2.89 -7.07
C ARG A 892 21.99 3.57 -5.70
N ARG A 893 22.49 2.88 -4.66
CA ARG A 893 22.46 3.37 -3.28
C ARG A 893 23.42 4.53 -3.06
#